data_AF-A0A4P1R611-F1
#
_entry.id   AF-A0A4P1R611-F1
#
_cell.length_a   1.000
_cell.length_b   1.000
_cell.length_c   1.000
_cell.angle_alpha   90.00
_cell.angle_beta   90.00
_cell.angle_gamma   90.00
#
_symmetry.space_group_name_H-M   'P 1'
#
loop_
_entity.id
_entity.type
_entity.pdbx_description
1 polymer ?
#
loop_
_entity_poly.entity_id
_entity_poly.type
_entity_poly.pdbx_seq_one_letter_code
_entity_poly.pdbx_strand_id
1 'polypeptide(L)'
;MEFPTVPHFMRVCTLLLLLLLLKSGVVYSNSDYLIGLGSYDITGPAADVNMMGYANTEQVASGVHLRLRSRAFIVAEPHGNRVVFVNLDACMASQLVTIKVLERLKARYSDLYNENNVAISGIHTHAGPGGYLQYVVYIVTSLGFVRQSFDALVDGIEKSIVKAHENLRPGSIFVNKGELLDAGVNRSPSGYLNNPAAERSKYKYNVDKEMTLLKFVDDEQGPVGSFNWFATHGTSMSRTNSLISGDNKGTAARLMEDWFERKDSVKMNPVGFEDNSIPRRISNIIPSLSDNHHELLELASSFQSPPGRPTSRTLSVARRVRGALSQVDKPRFVSAFCQSNCGDVSPNVLGAFCTDTGLPCDFNHSTCGGKNELCYGRGPGYPDEFESTRIIGERQFRKAVDLFNGASEQIKGKVDYRHTYIDFSKHEVTLSKGGASEVVKTCPAAMGFAFAAGTTDGPGAFDFKQGDDKGNPFWNLVRNLLKTPNKEQINCQQPKPILLDTGEMKLPYDWAPSVLPIQILRVGQFVILSVPGGERQFRKAVDLFNGASEQIKGKVDYRHTYIDFSKHEVTLSKGGASEVVKTCPAAMGFAFAAGTTDGPGAFDFKQGDDKGNPFWNLVRNLLKTPNKEQINCQQPKPILLDTGEMKLPYDWAPSVLPIQILRVGQFVILSVPGEFTTMAGRRLRDAVKAVLSGNNDFGSDIHVVLAGLTNTYSQYVTTYEEYQVQRYEGASTLYGPHTLSAYIQEFKKLANALISDQPVERGPQPPDLLNQQISLLTPVVVDGTPLGVNFGDVSVDVLKNATFKKGEKVSVTFWSACPRNDLMTEGTFALVEFLEGKDSWVPAYDDDDWCLRFIWSRPSKLSSHSKASLEWRIPEDVSPGVYRIKHFGAAKSLLGSIRHFTGSSSAFVVVS
;
A
#
# COMPACT_ATOMS: atom_id res chain seq x y z
N MET A 1 -58.45 74.68 5.19
CA MET A 1 -58.57 73.37 5.86
C MET A 1 -57.32 72.59 5.51
N GLU A 2 -56.39 72.57 6.46
CA GLU A 2 -55.15 71.81 6.39
C GLU A 2 -55.46 70.32 6.47
N PHE A 3 -54.87 69.54 5.56
CA PHE A 3 -54.86 68.08 5.63
C PHE A 3 -53.52 67.60 6.17
N PRO A 4 -53.51 66.50 6.94
CA PRO A 4 -52.64 66.37 8.09
C PRO A 4 -51.28 65.75 7.76
N THR A 5 -50.31 66.18 8.56
CA THR A 5 -48.94 65.71 8.67
C THR A 5 -48.83 64.19 8.85
N VAL A 6 -48.04 63.56 7.98
CA VAL A 6 -47.61 62.16 8.08
C VAL A 6 -46.84 61.95 9.40
N PRO A 7 -47.16 60.92 10.21
CA PRO A 7 -46.59 60.75 11.54
C PRO A 7 -45.11 60.35 11.48
N HIS A 8 -44.34 60.96 12.38
CA HIS A 8 -42.89 60.82 12.54
C HIS A 8 -42.40 59.35 12.61
N PHE A 9 -43.28 58.44 13.05
CA PHE A 9 -43.03 57.01 13.17
C PHE A 9 -42.72 56.32 11.82
N MET A 10 -43.35 56.75 10.73
CA MET A 10 -43.14 56.14 9.41
C MET A 10 -41.76 56.52 8.84
N ARG A 11 -41.25 57.73 9.13
CA ARG A 11 -39.89 58.14 8.74
C ARG A 11 -38.81 57.40 9.52
N VAL A 12 -39.02 57.12 10.81
CA VAL A 12 -38.06 56.35 11.63
C VAL A 12 -38.03 54.88 11.22
N CYS A 13 -39.17 54.25 10.94
CA CYS A 13 -39.19 52.87 10.43
C CYS A 13 -38.56 52.75 9.04
N THR A 14 -38.75 53.73 8.15
CA THR A 14 -38.14 53.71 6.82
C THR A 14 -36.62 53.96 6.90
N LEU A 15 -36.15 54.82 7.82
CA LEU A 15 -34.72 55.01 8.08
C LEU A 15 -34.08 53.79 8.76
N LEU A 16 -34.78 53.11 9.68
CA LEU A 16 -34.29 51.86 10.27
C LEU A 16 -34.24 50.72 9.26
N LEU A 17 -35.22 50.63 8.35
CA LEU A 17 -35.19 49.64 7.26
C LEU A 17 -34.06 49.95 6.26
N LEU A 18 -33.83 51.23 5.92
CA LEU A 18 -32.68 51.64 5.11
C LEU A 18 -31.34 51.44 5.81
N LEU A 19 -31.25 51.66 7.13
CA LEU A 19 -30.03 51.40 7.91
C LEU A 19 -29.78 49.90 8.13
N LEU A 20 -30.83 49.07 8.17
CA LEU A 20 -30.73 47.60 8.16
C LEU A 20 -30.32 47.09 6.77
N LEU A 21 -30.81 47.71 5.69
CA LEU A 21 -30.38 47.42 4.31
C LEU A 21 -28.98 47.97 3.97
N LEU A 22 -28.53 49.04 4.65
CA LEU A 22 -27.15 49.57 4.55
C LEU A 22 -26.16 48.83 5.47
N LYS A 23 -26.64 48.08 6.47
CA LYS A 23 -25.84 47.16 7.29
C LYS A 23 -25.81 45.72 6.78
N SER A 24 -26.71 45.35 5.86
CA SER A 24 -26.45 44.24 4.95
C SER A 24 -25.46 44.70 3.89
N GLY A 25 -24.20 44.90 4.30
CA GLY A 25 -23.10 44.75 3.37
C GLY A 25 -23.15 43.31 2.89
N VAL A 26 -23.91 43.05 1.83
CA VAL A 26 -23.68 41.87 1.00
C VAL A 26 -22.26 42.05 0.50
N VAL A 27 -21.31 41.45 1.21
CA VAL A 27 -19.98 41.23 0.69
C VAL A 27 -20.21 40.30 -0.50
N TYR A 28 -20.34 40.88 -1.69
CA TYR A 28 -20.15 40.11 -2.92
C TYR A 28 -18.71 39.63 -2.85
N SER A 29 -18.52 38.35 -2.47
CA SER A 29 -17.21 37.73 -2.66
C SER A 29 -16.90 37.79 -4.15
N ASN A 30 -15.77 38.44 -4.47
CA ASN A 30 -15.20 38.50 -5.81
C ASN A 30 -14.45 37.20 -6.16
N SER A 31 -14.59 36.14 -5.35
CA SER A 31 -13.85 34.90 -5.59
C SER A 31 -14.42 34.13 -6.78
N ASP A 32 -13.53 33.80 -7.71
CA ASP A 32 -13.83 33.03 -8.91
C ASP A 32 -14.18 31.56 -8.61
N TYR A 33 -13.88 31.07 -7.39
CA TYR A 33 -14.12 29.68 -6.99
C TYR A 33 -14.78 29.53 -5.62
N LEU A 34 -15.55 28.45 -5.50
CA LEU A 34 -15.88 27.79 -4.24
C LEU A 34 -14.88 26.65 -4.00
N ILE A 35 -14.27 26.63 -2.81
CA ILE A 35 -13.34 25.59 -2.37
C ILE A 35 -13.92 24.87 -1.16
N GLY A 36 -13.74 23.55 -1.10
CA GLY A 36 -14.20 22.74 0.02
C GLY A 36 -13.23 21.61 0.28
N LEU A 37 -12.88 21.38 1.54
CA LEU A 37 -11.94 20.33 1.94
C LEU A 37 -12.53 19.43 3.02
N GLY A 38 -12.16 18.15 2.97
CA GLY A 38 -12.67 17.14 3.90
C GLY A 38 -11.66 16.03 4.14
N SER A 39 -11.67 15.50 5.36
CA SER A 39 -10.87 14.32 5.72
C SER A 39 -11.68 13.34 6.57
N TYR A 40 -11.41 12.05 6.36
CA TYR A 40 -12.06 10.97 7.10
C TYR A 40 -11.12 9.76 7.25
N ASP A 41 -11.27 9.00 8.34
CA ASP A 41 -10.53 7.76 8.60
C ASP A 41 -10.93 6.62 7.65
N ILE A 42 -9.95 6.00 6.99
CA ILE A 42 -10.09 4.83 6.10
C ILE A 42 -9.29 3.62 6.62
N THR A 43 -8.86 3.65 7.88
CA THR A 43 -8.06 2.57 8.47
C THR A 43 -8.85 1.27 8.46
N GLY A 44 -8.32 0.28 7.75
CA GLY A 44 -8.89 -1.07 7.66
C GLY A 44 -8.54 -1.96 8.88
N PRO A 45 -8.71 -3.28 8.75
CA PRO A 45 -8.50 -4.23 9.84
C PRO A 45 -7.03 -4.29 10.31
N ALA A 46 -6.81 -3.97 11.59
CA ALA A 46 -5.48 -3.92 12.22
C ALA A 46 -4.96 -5.28 12.75
N ALA A 47 -5.53 -6.40 12.29
CA ALA A 47 -5.10 -7.75 12.65
C ALA A 47 -5.42 -8.75 11.54
N ASP A 48 -4.60 -9.81 11.39
CA ASP A 48 -4.79 -10.98 10.50
C ASP A 48 -4.91 -10.73 8.99
N VAL A 49 -4.91 -9.48 8.56
CA VAL A 49 -5.05 -9.12 7.15
C VAL A 49 -3.69 -8.82 6.57
N ASN A 50 -3.37 -9.49 5.46
CA ASN A 50 -2.15 -9.25 4.71
C ASN A 50 -2.09 -7.80 4.23
N MET A 51 -0.92 -7.19 4.31
CA MET A 51 -0.70 -5.81 3.86
C MET A 51 -0.59 -5.76 2.33
N MET A 52 -1.02 -4.65 1.74
CA MET A 52 -0.98 -4.44 0.29
C MET A 52 0.32 -3.77 -0.14
N GLY A 53 0.94 -4.27 -1.20
CA GLY A 53 2.14 -3.68 -1.80
C GLY A 53 3.24 -4.71 -2.06
N TYR A 54 3.89 -5.21 -1.00
CA TYR A 54 5.05 -6.10 -1.11
C TYR A 54 4.78 -7.52 -1.61
N ALA A 55 3.50 -7.89 -1.78
CA ALA A 55 3.08 -9.24 -2.15
C ALA A 55 3.68 -10.35 -1.25
N ASN A 56 3.87 -10.05 0.05
CA ASN A 56 4.47 -10.96 1.02
C ASN A 56 3.40 -11.56 1.95
N THR A 57 3.14 -12.87 1.83
CA THR A 57 2.13 -13.59 2.63
C THR A 57 2.38 -13.55 4.14
N GLU A 58 3.63 -13.32 4.56
CA GLU A 58 4.03 -13.19 5.96
C GLU A 58 3.80 -11.79 6.53
N GLN A 59 3.59 -10.79 5.66
CA GLN A 59 3.34 -9.41 6.07
C GLN A 59 1.88 -9.23 6.46
N VAL A 60 1.56 -9.61 7.69
CA VAL A 60 0.21 -9.58 8.24
C VAL A 60 0.09 -8.42 9.23
N ALA A 61 -0.96 -7.60 9.07
CA ALA A 61 -1.27 -6.53 10.01
C ALA A 61 -1.39 -7.09 11.44
N SER A 62 -0.72 -6.43 12.38
CA SER A 62 -0.66 -6.78 13.80
C SER A 62 -0.80 -5.52 14.67
N GLY A 63 -1.31 -4.41 14.14
CA GLY A 63 -1.48 -3.18 14.91
C GLY A 63 -1.55 -1.93 14.05
N VAL A 64 -1.40 -0.79 14.69
CA VAL A 64 -1.44 0.55 14.08
C VAL A 64 -0.27 1.37 14.60
N HIS A 65 0.48 1.96 13.67
CA HIS A 65 1.47 2.99 13.94
C HIS A 65 0.90 4.38 13.59
N LEU A 66 0.24 4.50 12.45
CA LEU A 66 -0.44 5.73 12.04
C LEU A 66 -1.75 5.36 11.33
N ARG A 67 -2.84 6.05 11.67
CA ARG A 67 -4.13 5.90 10.99
C ARG A 67 -4.01 6.30 9.52
N LEU A 68 -4.87 5.71 8.69
CA LEU A 68 -4.97 6.00 7.26
C LEU A 68 -6.14 6.95 7.03
N ARG A 69 -5.95 8.01 6.24
CA ARG A 69 -6.99 9.00 5.91
C ARG A 69 -7.31 9.07 4.42
N SER A 70 -8.58 9.31 4.12
CA SER A 70 -9.03 9.90 2.87
C SER A 70 -9.05 11.42 3.03
N ARG A 71 -8.45 12.15 2.08
CA ARG A 71 -8.41 13.62 2.05
C ARG A 71 -8.92 14.10 0.70
N ALA A 72 -9.98 14.88 0.69
CA ALA A 72 -10.64 15.37 -0.51
C ALA A 72 -10.56 16.89 -0.59
N PHE A 73 -10.37 17.41 -1.80
CA PHE A 73 -10.72 18.78 -2.14
C PHE A 73 -11.80 18.80 -3.23
N ILE A 74 -12.63 19.84 -3.18
CA ILE A 74 -13.59 20.19 -4.22
C ILE A 74 -13.28 21.63 -4.63
N VAL A 75 -13.20 21.86 -5.93
CA VAL A 75 -13.18 23.20 -6.52
C VAL A 75 -14.37 23.30 -7.46
N ALA A 76 -15.19 24.33 -7.27
CA ALA A 76 -16.37 24.58 -8.08
C ALA A 76 -16.41 26.03 -8.53
N GLU A 77 -16.88 26.26 -9.74
CA GLU A 77 -17.35 27.58 -10.16
C GLU A 77 -18.72 27.84 -9.48
N PRO A 78 -19.03 29.07 -9.03
CA PRO A 78 -20.29 29.39 -8.35
C PRO A 78 -21.56 28.93 -9.09
N HIS A 79 -21.53 28.95 -10.43
CA HIS A 79 -22.64 28.53 -11.29
C HIS A 79 -22.22 27.57 -12.41
N GLY A 80 -21.12 26.84 -12.22
CA GLY A 80 -20.51 26.06 -13.30
C GLY A 80 -19.98 24.70 -12.88
N ASN A 81 -18.89 24.31 -13.51
CA ASN A 81 -18.29 23.00 -13.32
C ASN A 81 -17.67 22.87 -11.93
N ARG A 82 -17.53 21.62 -11.48
CA ARG A 82 -16.79 21.28 -10.28
C ARG A 82 -15.96 20.04 -10.49
N VAL A 83 -14.83 19.97 -9.80
CA VAL A 83 -13.96 18.80 -9.75
C VAL A 83 -13.74 18.37 -8.30
N VAL A 84 -13.59 17.07 -8.10
CA VAL A 84 -13.26 16.42 -6.84
C VAL A 84 -11.98 15.62 -7.03
N PHE A 85 -11.00 15.83 -6.16
CA PHE A 85 -9.82 15.00 -6.10
C PHE A 85 -9.66 14.45 -4.68
N VAL A 86 -9.51 13.14 -4.58
CA VAL A 86 -9.36 12.42 -3.31
C VAL A 86 -7.99 11.76 -3.27
N ASN A 87 -7.24 12.02 -2.21
CA ASN A 87 -5.97 11.38 -1.89
C ASN A 87 -6.16 10.40 -0.73
N LEU A 88 -5.79 9.14 -0.93
CA LEU A 88 -5.96 8.05 0.03
C LEU A 88 -4.62 7.64 0.63
N ASP A 89 -4.55 7.53 1.95
CA ASP A 89 -3.47 6.81 2.62
C ASP A 89 -3.64 5.29 2.41
N ALA A 90 -3.55 4.84 1.16
CA ALA A 90 -3.69 3.47 0.72
C ALA A 90 -2.64 3.16 -0.36
N CYS A 91 -2.46 1.88 -0.67
CA CYS A 91 -1.47 1.46 -1.66
C CYS A 91 -1.85 1.92 -3.09
N MET A 92 -3.13 1.88 -3.46
CA MET A 92 -3.61 2.34 -4.77
C MET A 92 -5.13 2.53 -4.71
N ALA A 93 -5.69 3.28 -5.67
CA ALA A 93 -7.12 3.25 -5.90
C ALA A 93 -7.58 1.88 -6.45
N SER A 94 -8.89 1.61 -6.35
CA SER A 94 -9.50 0.35 -6.79
C SER A 94 -10.70 0.66 -7.67
N GLN A 95 -10.80 0.01 -8.83
CA GLN A 95 -11.96 0.13 -9.72
C GLN A 95 -13.27 -0.12 -9.00
N LEU A 96 -13.30 -1.16 -8.17
CA LEU A 96 -14.50 -1.55 -7.44
C LEU A 96 -14.87 -0.53 -6.36
N VAL A 97 -13.88 0.02 -5.65
CA VAL A 97 -14.10 1.11 -4.69
C VAL A 97 -14.63 2.35 -5.40
N THR A 98 -14.02 2.73 -6.53
CA THR A 98 -14.45 3.88 -7.34
C THR A 98 -15.89 3.72 -7.82
N ILE A 99 -16.26 2.56 -8.37
CA ILE A 99 -17.64 2.27 -8.80
C ILE A 99 -18.62 2.46 -7.64
N LYS A 100 -18.35 1.88 -6.45
CA LYS A 100 -19.27 1.95 -5.31
C LYS A 100 -19.32 3.33 -4.66
N VAL A 101 -18.23 4.08 -4.66
CA VAL A 101 -18.26 5.49 -4.23
C VAL A 101 -19.13 6.32 -5.17
N LEU A 102 -18.95 6.19 -6.49
CA LEU A 102 -19.73 6.92 -7.47
C LEU A 102 -21.23 6.57 -7.41
N GLU A 103 -21.59 5.30 -7.21
CA GLU A 103 -22.99 4.89 -6.98
C GLU A 103 -23.61 5.59 -5.77
N ARG A 104 -22.89 5.67 -4.64
CA ARG A 104 -23.38 6.33 -3.42
C ARG A 104 -23.46 7.84 -3.56
N LEU A 105 -22.47 8.47 -4.19
CA LEU A 105 -22.50 9.89 -4.50
C LEU A 105 -23.65 10.22 -5.44
N LYS A 106 -23.91 9.37 -6.45
CA LYS A 106 -25.05 9.52 -7.35
C LYS A 106 -26.38 9.43 -6.63
N ALA A 107 -26.53 8.48 -5.70
CA ALA A 107 -27.72 8.37 -4.88
C ALA A 107 -27.96 9.59 -3.97
N ARG A 108 -26.87 10.24 -3.51
CA ARG A 108 -26.94 11.40 -2.59
C ARG A 108 -27.09 12.74 -3.30
N TYR A 109 -26.40 12.92 -4.42
CA TYR A 109 -26.23 14.20 -5.11
C TYR A 109 -26.66 14.18 -6.59
N SER A 110 -27.36 13.13 -7.03
CA SER A 110 -27.68 12.92 -8.45
C SER A 110 -26.41 12.93 -9.31
N ASP A 111 -26.42 13.50 -10.52
CA ASP A 111 -25.26 13.47 -11.41
C ASP A 111 -24.17 14.52 -11.08
N LEU A 112 -24.28 15.22 -9.94
CA LEU A 112 -23.34 16.26 -9.52
C LEU A 112 -21.90 15.75 -9.38
N TYR A 113 -21.75 14.50 -8.96
CA TYR A 113 -20.47 13.80 -8.83
C TYR A 113 -20.55 12.49 -9.59
N ASN A 114 -19.72 12.37 -10.62
CA ASN A 114 -19.68 11.23 -11.53
C ASN A 114 -18.24 10.95 -11.97
N GLU A 115 -18.03 9.92 -12.79
CA GLU A 115 -16.71 9.50 -13.26
C GLU A 115 -15.94 10.60 -14.00
N ASN A 116 -16.62 11.61 -14.54
CA ASN A 116 -15.96 12.66 -15.30
C ASN A 116 -15.22 13.64 -14.38
N ASN A 117 -15.77 13.91 -13.20
CA ASN A 117 -15.30 14.97 -12.32
C ASN A 117 -14.80 14.52 -10.94
N VAL A 118 -14.81 13.22 -10.65
CA VAL A 118 -14.23 12.63 -9.44
C VAL A 118 -12.99 11.82 -9.79
N ALA A 119 -11.86 12.14 -9.15
CA ALA A 119 -10.62 11.37 -9.21
C ALA A 119 -10.24 10.88 -7.80
N ILE A 120 -9.89 9.60 -7.68
CA ILE A 120 -9.50 8.96 -6.41
C ILE A 120 -8.10 8.35 -6.57
N SER A 121 -7.10 8.83 -5.84
CA SER A 121 -5.68 8.46 -5.97
C SER A 121 -5.09 7.94 -4.66
N GLY A 122 -4.25 6.91 -4.72
CA GLY A 122 -3.52 6.38 -3.56
C GLY A 122 -2.14 7.00 -3.38
N ILE A 123 -1.68 7.17 -2.12
CA ILE A 123 -0.30 7.62 -1.83
C ILE A 123 0.76 6.53 -2.02
N HIS A 124 0.36 5.30 -2.35
CA HIS A 124 1.27 4.17 -2.49
C HIS A 124 2.00 3.78 -1.20
N THR A 125 1.32 3.81 -0.05
CA THR A 125 1.84 3.15 1.17
C THR A 125 1.76 1.63 1.02
N HIS A 126 2.85 0.94 1.31
CA HIS A 126 2.92 -0.53 1.37
C HIS A 126 2.61 -1.07 2.79
N ALA A 127 2.19 -0.18 3.69
CA ALA A 127 1.85 -0.48 5.08
C ALA A 127 0.35 -0.30 5.38
N GLY A 128 -0.53 -0.52 4.40
CA GLY A 128 -1.99 -0.59 4.58
C GLY A 128 -2.55 -2.00 4.41
N PRO A 129 -3.71 -2.34 5.01
CA PRO A 129 -4.33 -3.65 4.84
C PRO A 129 -4.86 -3.86 3.40
N GLY A 130 -4.68 -5.06 2.86
CA GLY A 130 -5.11 -5.43 1.51
C GLY A 130 -6.54 -5.94 1.38
N GLY A 131 -6.81 -6.61 0.26
CA GLY A 131 -8.08 -7.30 -0.01
C GLY A 131 -9.24 -6.40 -0.47
N TYR A 132 -8.98 -5.22 -1.02
CA TYR A 132 -10.02 -4.29 -1.50
C TYR A 132 -10.03 -4.11 -3.04
N LEU A 133 -9.12 -4.80 -3.73
CA LEU A 133 -9.06 -4.86 -5.20
C LEU A 133 -9.92 -6.04 -5.68
N GLN A 134 -10.41 -5.98 -6.92
CA GLN A 134 -11.37 -6.96 -7.42
C GLN A 134 -10.79 -8.04 -8.35
N TYR A 135 -9.60 -7.80 -8.91
CA TYR A 135 -8.99 -8.74 -9.86
C TYR A 135 -8.12 -9.76 -9.13
N VAL A 136 -8.13 -11.00 -9.61
CA VAL A 136 -7.52 -12.16 -8.91
C VAL A 136 -6.07 -11.89 -8.53
N VAL A 137 -5.26 -11.31 -9.43
CA VAL A 137 -3.83 -11.14 -9.19
C VAL A 137 -3.51 -10.29 -7.96
N TYR A 138 -4.39 -9.36 -7.59
CA TYR A 138 -4.20 -8.47 -6.46
C TYR A 138 -4.71 -9.01 -5.13
N ILE A 139 -5.57 -10.03 -5.15
CA ILE A 139 -6.15 -10.64 -3.94
C ILE A 139 -5.48 -11.97 -3.58
N VAL A 140 -4.58 -12.47 -4.43
CA VAL A 140 -3.76 -13.67 -4.21
C VAL A 140 -3.11 -13.63 -2.81
N THR A 141 -2.38 -12.55 -2.51
CA THR A 141 -1.60 -12.46 -1.26
C THR A 141 -2.47 -12.11 -0.05
N SER A 142 -3.59 -11.43 -0.25
CA SER A 142 -4.55 -11.13 0.83
C SER A 142 -5.46 -12.31 1.19
N LEU A 143 -5.23 -13.49 0.62
CA LEU A 143 -6.10 -14.67 0.75
C LEU A 143 -7.55 -14.37 0.33
N GLY A 144 -7.70 -13.55 -0.71
CA GLY A 144 -8.97 -13.11 -1.26
C GLY A 144 -9.39 -11.71 -0.83
N PHE A 145 -10.67 -11.41 -1.04
CA PHE A 145 -11.31 -10.14 -0.76
C PHE A 145 -11.61 -9.98 0.74
N VAL A 146 -11.31 -8.82 1.29
CA VAL A 146 -11.48 -8.46 2.70
C VAL A 146 -12.52 -7.36 2.79
N ARG A 147 -13.75 -7.75 3.09
CA ARG A 147 -14.91 -6.85 3.12
C ARG A 147 -14.71 -5.64 4.04
N GLN A 148 -14.04 -5.82 5.18
CA GLN A 148 -13.75 -4.72 6.13
C GLN A 148 -12.83 -3.65 5.54
N SER A 149 -11.79 -4.05 4.79
CA SER A 149 -10.91 -3.11 4.10
C SER A 149 -11.67 -2.34 3.01
N PHE A 150 -12.49 -3.07 2.25
CA PHE A 150 -13.30 -2.50 1.18
C PHE A 150 -14.33 -1.48 1.71
N ASP A 151 -15.13 -1.85 2.71
CA ASP A 151 -16.16 -0.98 3.26
C ASP A 151 -15.55 0.25 3.93
N ALA A 152 -14.42 0.11 4.66
CA ALA A 152 -13.71 1.24 5.27
C ALA A 152 -13.26 2.28 4.23
N LEU A 153 -12.77 1.82 3.06
CA LEU A 153 -12.39 2.70 1.96
C LEU A 153 -13.62 3.38 1.33
N VAL A 154 -14.66 2.62 0.96
CA VAL A 154 -15.87 3.20 0.33
C VAL A 154 -16.54 4.21 1.26
N ASP A 155 -16.74 3.85 2.53
CA ASP A 155 -17.38 4.72 3.52
C ASP A 155 -16.55 5.97 3.77
N GLY A 156 -15.24 5.83 4.00
CA GLY A 156 -14.39 6.98 4.32
C GLY A 156 -14.17 7.92 3.14
N ILE A 157 -14.15 7.42 1.91
CA ILE A 157 -14.09 8.25 0.70
C ILE A 157 -15.40 9.02 0.51
N GLU A 158 -16.56 8.36 0.63
CA GLU A 158 -17.85 9.05 0.58
C GLU A 158 -17.89 10.16 1.63
N LYS A 159 -17.49 9.85 2.87
CA LYS A 159 -17.52 10.82 3.98
C LYS A 159 -16.54 11.98 3.81
N SER A 160 -15.34 11.77 3.26
CA SER A 160 -14.41 12.86 3.00
C SER A 160 -14.94 13.81 1.92
N ILE A 161 -15.57 13.28 0.86
CA ILE A 161 -16.23 14.08 -0.18
C ILE A 161 -17.44 14.83 0.37
N VAL A 162 -18.29 14.18 1.18
CA VAL A 162 -19.43 14.82 1.84
C VAL A 162 -18.96 15.98 2.73
N LYS A 163 -17.93 15.77 3.57
CA LYS A 163 -17.35 16.85 4.38
C LYS A 163 -16.80 17.98 3.52
N ALA A 164 -16.12 17.66 2.42
CA ALA A 164 -15.62 18.68 1.50
C ALA A 164 -16.74 19.47 0.81
N HIS A 165 -17.84 18.80 0.43
CA HIS A 165 -19.04 19.43 -0.12
C HIS A 165 -19.71 20.37 0.88
N GLU A 166 -19.89 19.92 2.12
CA GLU A 166 -20.50 20.71 3.20
C GLU A 166 -19.63 21.92 3.59
N ASN A 167 -18.33 21.86 3.30
CA ASN A 167 -17.37 22.95 3.54
C ASN A 167 -17.15 23.86 2.32
N LEU A 168 -17.93 23.75 1.24
CA LEU A 168 -17.78 24.62 0.07
C LEU A 168 -18.04 26.08 0.42
N ARG A 169 -17.02 26.92 0.24
CA ARG A 169 -17.05 28.36 0.53
C ARG A 169 -16.24 29.16 -0.50
N PRO A 170 -16.54 30.45 -0.71
CA PRO A 170 -15.72 31.28 -1.58
C PRO A 170 -14.27 31.34 -1.12
N GLY A 171 -13.34 31.10 -2.05
CA GLY A 171 -11.92 31.13 -1.72
C GLY A 171 -11.00 31.05 -2.93
N SER A 172 -9.73 31.35 -2.70
CA SER A 172 -8.67 31.38 -3.71
C SER A 172 -7.76 30.16 -3.60
N ILE A 173 -7.17 29.80 -4.74
CA ILE A 173 -6.20 28.70 -4.84
C ILE A 173 -4.87 29.29 -5.31
N PHE A 174 -3.78 28.88 -4.70
CA PHE A 174 -2.43 29.30 -5.07
C PHE A 174 -1.56 28.10 -5.39
N VAL A 175 -0.62 28.25 -6.32
CA VAL A 175 0.35 27.22 -6.70
C VAL A 175 1.76 27.66 -6.34
N ASN A 176 2.61 26.69 -6.01
CA ASN A 176 4.04 26.90 -5.86
C ASN A 176 4.81 25.62 -6.17
N LYS A 177 6.09 25.75 -6.54
CA LYS A 177 6.95 24.64 -6.94
C LYS A 177 8.35 24.80 -6.39
N GLY A 178 9.01 23.68 -6.07
CA GLY A 178 10.40 23.74 -5.63
C GLY A 178 11.10 22.39 -5.61
N GLU A 179 12.42 22.45 -5.72
CA GLU A 179 13.29 21.27 -5.67
C GLU A 179 13.36 20.70 -4.24
N LEU A 180 13.09 19.41 -4.11
CA LEU A 180 13.22 18.59 -2.91
C LEU A 180 14.27 17.49 -3.16
N LEU A 181 15.41 17.63 -2.50
CA LEU A 181 16.50 16.67 -2.57
C LEU A 181 16.40 15.63 -1.46
N ASP A 182 17.13 14.52 -1.63
CA ASP A 182 17.26 13.44 -0.64
C ASP A 182 15.94 12.85 -0.12
N ALA A 183 14.84 13.00 -0.85
CA ALA A 183 13.57 12.36 -0.52
C ALA A 183 13.23 11.18 -1.44
N GLY A 184 14.05 10.91 -2.46
CA GLY A 184 13.89 9.75 -3.33
C GLY A 184 15.10 9.50 -4.25
N VAL A 185 15.36 8.25 -4.61
CA VAL A 185 16.44 7.79 -5.49
C VAL A 185 15.90 6.83 -6.55
N ASN A 186 16.53 6.77 -7.73
CA ASN A 186 16.11 5.83 -8.76
C ASN A 186 16.52 4.40 -8.37
N ARG A 187 15.55 3.47 -8.32
CA ARG A 187 15.79 2.04 -7.98
C ARG A 187 16.01 1.14 -9.20
N SER A 188 15.84 1.68 -10.40
CA SER A 188 16.08 1.03 -11.68
C SER A 188 16.94 1.91 -12.62
N PRO A 189 18.13 2.36 -12.17
CA PRO A 189 18.93 3.35 -12.89
C PRO A 189 19.39 2.87 -14.27
N SER A 190 19.65 1.57 -14.46
CA SER A 190 19.97 1.00 -15.78
C SER A 190 18.79 1.09 -16.76
N GLY A 191 17.55 0.97 -16.27
CA GLY A 191 16.34 1.23 -17.05
C GLY A 191 16.30 2.68 -17.53
N TYR A 192 16.45 3.64 -16.60
CA TYR A 192 16.48 5.06 -16.94
C TYR A 192 17.56 5.39 -17.98
N LEU A 193 18.77 4.83 -17.84
CA LEU A 193 19.90 5.07 -18.73
C LEU A 193 19.66 4.58 -20.17
N ASN A 194 18.71 3.66 -20.37
CA ASN A 194 18.35 3.17 -21.70
C ASN A 194 17.53 4.20 -22.51
N ASN A 195 16.93 5.21 -21.87
CA ASN A 195 16.32 6.32 -22.58
C ASN A 195 17.35 7.12 -23.40
N PRO A 196 16.97 7.73 -24.54
CA PRO A 196 17.88 8.46 -25.42
C PRO A 196 18.72 9.51 -24.69
N ALA A 197 20.04 9.54 -24.93
CA ALA A 197 20.94 10.45 -24.25
C ALA A 197 20.56 11.94 -24.43
N ALA A 198 20.10 12.31 -25.63
CA ALA A 198 19.64 13.66 -25.94
C ALA A 198 18.34 14.06 -25.21
N GLU A 199 17.52 13.10 -24.79
CA GLU A 199 16.36 13.35 -23.93
C GLU A 199 16.81 13.48 -22.47
N ARG A 200 17.66 12.56 -22.00
CA ARG A 200 18.17 12.57 -20.62
C ARG A 200 18.93 13.85 -20.27
N SER A 201 19.68 14.42 -21.22
CA SER A 201 20.44 15.67 -21.02
C SER A 201 19.56 16.90 -20.77
N LYS A 202 18.25 16.83 -21.03
CA LYS A 202 17.28 17.90 -20.70
C LYS A 202 16.98 17.98 -19.21
N TYR A 203 17.31 16.94 -18.45
CA TYR A 203 16.97 16.82 -17.03
C TYR A 203 18.22 16.74 -16.17
N LYS A 204 18.24 17.50 -15.07
CA LYS A 204 19.34 17.51 -14.09
C LYS A 204 19.47 16.18 -13.33
N TYR A 205 18.36 15.46 -13.13
CA TYR A 205 18.30 14.25 -12.31
C TYR A 205 17.55 13.11 -13.01
N ASN A 206 17.86 11.88 -12.60
CA ASN A 206 17.20 10.65 -13.04
C ASN A 206 15.93 10.29 -12.24
N VAL A 207 15.49 11.17 -11.35
CA VAL A 207 14.19 11.16 -10.69
C VAL A 207 13.63 12.58 -10.68
N ASP A 208 12.32 12.74 -10.58
CA ASP A 208 11.72 14.07 -10.43
C ASP A 208 11.90 14.60 -9.02
N LYS A 209 12.63 15.72 -8.91
CA LYS A 209 12.91 16.41 -7.65
C LYS A 209 11.96 17.58 -7.37
N GLU A 210 11.10 17.96 -8.31
CA GLU A 210 10.15 19.06 -8.12
C GLU A 210 8.93 18.59 -7.31
N MET A 211 8.67 19.24 -6.18
CA MET A 211 7.39 19.18 -5.50
C MET A 211 6.49 20.31 -6.02
N THR A 212 5.24 20.01 -6.36
CA THR A 212 4.22 21.00 -6.72
C THR A 212 3.15 21.06 -5.64
N LEU A 213 2.88 22.26 -5.13
CA LEU A 213 1.91 22.52 -4.06
C LEU A 213 0.71 23.31 -4.60
N LEU A 214 -0.49 22.89 -4.23
CA LEU A 214 -1.69 23.73 -4.22
C LEU A 214 -2.02 24.14 -2.78
N LYS A 215 -2.28 25.43 -2.58
CA LYS A 215 -2.71 26.04 -1.32
C LYS A 215 -4.13 26.57 -1.48
N PHE A 216 -5.00 26.21 -0.56
CA PHE A 216 -6.40 26.63 -0.54
C PHE A 216 -6.60 27.68 0.55
N VAL A 217 -7.19 28.82 0.19
CA VAL A 217 -7.41 29.96 1.08
C VAL A 217 -8.88 30.36 1.01
N ASP A 218 -9.62 30.12 2.09
CA ASP A 218 -10.98 30.61 2.27
C ASP A 218 -10.96 32.12 2.50
N ASP A 219 -11.93 32.85 1.93
CA ASP A 219 -11.97 34.31 1.99
C ASP A 219 -12.16 34.85 3.42
N GLU A 220 -12.83 34.10 4.30
CA GLU A 220 -13.12 34.51 5.68
C GLU A 220 -12.13 33.91 6.68
N GLN A 221 -11.77 32.64 6.50
CA GLN A 221 -11.02 31.85 7.47
C GLN A 221 -9.51 31.80 7.17
N GLY A 222 -9.09 32.29 5.99
CA GLY A 222 -7.72 32.20 5.53
C GLY A 222 -7.37 30.79 5.06
N PRO A 223 -6.11 30.34 5.20
CA PRO A 223 -5.70 29.06 4.66
C PRO A 223 -6.43 27.87 5.29
N VAL A 224 -6.96 26.98 4.45
CA VAL A 224 -7.78 25.81 4.87
C VAL A 224 -7.20 24.46 4.44
N GLY A 225 -6.18 24.45 3.57
CA GLY A 225 -5.47 23.21 3.27
C GLY A 225 -4.39 23.31 2.21
N SER A 226 -3.73 22.18 1.97
CA SER A 226 -2.74 22.03 0.91
C SER A 226 -2.69 20.63 0.29
N PHE A 227 -2.39 20.55 -1.00
CA PHE A 227 -2.16 19.29 -1.72
C PHE A 227 -0.79 19.34 -2.41
N ASN A 228 0.04 18.32 -2.20
CA ASN A 228 1.47 18.34 -2.50
C ASN A 228 1.86 17.14 -3.36
N TRP A 229 2.13 17.33 -4.65
CA TRP A 229 2.55 16.27 -5.56
C TRP A 229 4.07 16.12 -5.57
N PHE A 230 4.55 14.91 -5.26
CA PHE A 230 5.98 14.57 -5.30
C PHE A 230 6.17 13.06 -5.55
N ALA A 231 7.09 12.69 -6.44
CA ALA A 231 7.32 11.30 -6.83
C ALA A 231 8.26 10.59 -5.84
N THR A 232 7.74 9.69 -5.00
CA THR A 232 8.53 8.80 -4.11
C THR A 232 7.61 7.69 -3.58
N HIS A 233 8.01 6.42 -3.69
CA HIS A 233 7.24 5.29 -3.14
C HIS A 233 7.00 5.41 -1.63
N GLY A 234 5.84 4.92 -1.16
CA GLY A 234 5.57 4.72 0.27
C GLY A 234 6.09 3.36 0.75
N THR A 235 7.40 3.18 0.67
CA THR A 235 8.15 1.95 1.01
C THR A 235 9.30 2.22 1.99
N SER A 236 9.14 3.23 2.85
CA SER A 236 10.08 3.46 3.96
C SER A 236 9.89 2.43 5.08
N MET A 237 8.63 2.04 5.34
CA MET A 237 8.28 0.86 6.15
C MET A 237 8.47 -0.39 5.29
N SER A 238 9.31 -1.31 5.75
CA SER A 238 9.75 -2.46 4.94
C SER A 238 8.73 -3.61 4.93
N ARG A 239 9.02 -4.66 4.14
CA ARG A 239 8.20 -5.90 4.06
C ARG A 239 8.07 -6.68 5.36
N THR A 240 8.86 -6.37 6.39
CA THR A 240 8.81 -7.00 7.72
C THR A 240 7.97 -6.22 8.72
N ASN A 241 7.63 -4.96 8.41
CA ASN A 241 6.67 -4.19 9.19
C ASN A 241 5.31 -4.90 9.22
N SER A 242 4.65 -4.87 10.37
CA SER A 242 3.30 -5.38 10.57
C SER A 242 2.32 -4.35 11.14
N LEU A 243 2.74 -3.10 11.36
CA LEU A 243 1.87 -2.03 11.86
C LEU A 243 1.30 -1.21 10.70
N ILE A 244 0.00 -0.94 10.72
CA ILE A 244 -0.64 -0.06 9.73
C ILE A 244 -0.02 1.34 9.81
N SER A 245 0.37 1.89 8.65
CA SER A 245 1.05 3.18 8.54
C SER A 245 0.76 3.86 7.20
N GLY A 246 0.60 5.19 7.24
CA GLY A 246 0.59 6.02 6.03
C GLY A 246 1.97 6.20 5.39
N ASP A 247 3.01 5.54 5.91
CA ASP A 247 4.40 5.62 5.46
C ASP A 247 4.91 7.08 5.42
N ASN A 248 5.89 7.40 4.59
CA ASN A 248 6.53 8.71 4.57
C ASN A 248 5.56 9.83 4.16
N LYS A 249 4.61 9.58 3.24
CA LYS A 249 3.62 10.57 2.77
C LYS A 249 2.52 10.84 3.78
N GLY A 250 1.98 9.80 4.42
CA GLY A 250 1.02 9.96 5.51
C GLY A 250 1.64 10.67 6.72
N THR A 251 2.91 10.39 6.99
CA THR A 251 3.70 11.12 8.01
C THR A 251 3.84 12.60 7.65
N ALA A 252 4.21 12.92 6.41
CA ALA A 252 4.31 14.31 5.96
C ALA A 252 2.97 15.05 6.07
N ALA A 253 1.87 14.38 5.69
CA ALA A 253 0.51 14.90 5.83
C ALA A 253 0.16 15.21 7.29
N ARG A 254 0.40 14.25 8.19
CA ARG A 254 0.16 14.41 9.63
C ARG A 254 0.98 15.56 10.22
N LEU A 255 2.27 15.65 9.88
CA LEU A 255 3.15 16.74 10.32
C LEU A 255 2.67 18.11 9.81
N MET A 256 2.21 18.20 8.56
CA MET A 256 1.70 19.44 7.98
C MET A 256 0.40 19.90 8.64
N GLU A 257 -0.53 18.98 8.87
CA GLU A 257 -1.78 19.26 9.59
C GLU A 257 -1.50 19.68 11.04
N ASP A 258 -0.61 18.98 11.74
CA ASP A 258 -0.22 19.30 13.12
C ASP A 258 0.51 20.64 13.22
N TRP A 259 1.37 20.98 12.27
CA TRP A 259 2.07 22.27 12.19
C TRP A 259 1.08 23.43 12.04
N PHE A 260 0.07 23.27 11.19
CA PHE A 260 -0.91 24.33 10.93
C PHE A 260 -1.80 24.59 12.16
N GLU A 261 -2.32 23.53 12.78
CA GLU A 261 -3.16 23.65 13.99
C GLU A 261 -2.42 24.33 15.15
N ARG A 262 -1.11 24.06 15.31
CA ARG A 262 -0.27 24.72 16.33
C ARG A 262 -0.04 26.21 16.02
N LYS A 263 0.19 26.58 14.76
CA LYS A 263 0.43 27.99 14.37
C LYS A 263 -0.75 28.91 14.70
N ASP A 264 -1.99 28.44 14.49
CA ASP A 264 -3.20 29.19 14.83
C ASP A 264 -3.39 29.32 16.35
N SER A 265 -3.00 28.32 17.14
CA SER A 265 -3.07 28.38 18.61
C SER A 265 -2.10 29.39 19.24
N VAL A 266 -0.93 29.62 18.64
CA VAL A 266 0.07 30.60 19.12
C VAL A 266 -0.34 32.04 18.82
N LYS A 267 -1.11 32.31 17.75
CA LYS A 267 -1.63 33.66 17.46
C LYS A 267 -2.62 34.20 18.50
N MET A 268 -3.15 33.34 19.38
CA MET A 268 -3.99 33.77 20.52
C MET A 268 -3.18 34.16 21.77
N ASN A 269 -1.84 34.03 21.79
CA ASN A 269 -0.99 34.46 22.92
C ASN A 269 0.25 35.24 22.41
N PRO A 270 0.34 36.57 22.64
CA PRO A 270 1.41 37.38 22.09
C PRO A 270 2.67 37.28 22.95
N VAL A 271 3.52 36.28 22.72
CA VAL A 271 4.94 36.33 23.10
C VAL A 271 5.77 35.69 21.98
N GLY A 272 6.50 36.53 21.25
CA GLY A 272 7.32 36.12 20.11
C GLY A 272 8.58 35.37 20.53
N PHE A 273 8.88 34.28 19.83
CA PHE A 273 10.20 33.67 19.78
C PHE A 273 10.45 33.17 18.35
N GLU A 274 11.47 33.75 17.72
CA GLU A 274 12.10 33.26 16.49
C GLU A 274 12.99 32.06 16.86
N ASP A 275 12.50 30.83 16.71
CA ASP A 275 13.37 29.65 16.59
C ASP A 275 12.69 28.54 15.77
N ASN A 276 13.44 27.94 14.85
CA ASN A 276 12.98 26.96 13.85
C ASN A 276 12.84 25.52 14.41
N SER A 277 12.48 25.39 15.68
CA SER A 277 12.18 24.10 16.34
C SER A 277 10.66 23.91 16.48
N ILE A 278 10.18 22.66 16.44
CA ILE A 278 8.75 22.32 16.55
C ILE A 278 8.22 22.78 17.93
N PRO A 279 7.32 23.79 18.03
CA PRO A 279 6.89 24.35 19.32
C PRO A 279 5.74 23.58 20.00
N ARG A 280 5.68 23.73 21.32
CA ARG A 280 4.93 22.98 22.38
C ARG A 280 3.42 22.80 22.16
N ARG A 281 2.86 21.66 22.63
CA ARG A 281 1.43 21.27 22.49
C ARG A 281 0.53 21.57 23.70
N ILE A 282 1.08 22.09 24.80
CA ILE A 282 0.31 22.47 26.01
C ILE A 282 0.67 23.91 26.38
N SER A 283 -0.34 24.75 26.57
CA SER A 283 -0.19 26.14 27.02
C SER A 283 0.36 26.19 28.46
N ASN A 284 1.48 26.87 28.66
CA ASN A 284 2.08 27.12 29.97
C ASN A 284 1.30 28.18 30.78
N ILE A 285 0.04 27.89 31.15
CA ILE A 285 -0.73 28.76 32.07
C ILE A 285 -1.04 28.00 33.35
N ILE A 286 -0.02 27.47 34.03
CA ILE A 286 -0.11 27.11 35.46
C ILE A 286 1.25 27.40 36.11
N PRO A 287 1.30 27.99 37.32
CA PRO A 287 2.55 28.22 38.04
C PRO A 287 3.25 26.89 38.32
N SER A 288 4.54 26.82 37.98
CA SER A 288 5.55 25.83 38.39
C SER A 288 5.09 24.72 39.37
N LEU A 289 4.58 23.61 38.84
CA LEU A 289 4.79 22.28 39.42
C LEU A 289 6.10 21.65 38.88
N SER A 290 6.97 22.46 38.28
CA SER A 290 8.14 21.99 37.51
C SER A 290 9.29 21.47 38.34
N ASP A 291 9.31 21.63 39.67
CA ASP A 291 10.56 21.45 40.42
C ASP A 291 10.52 20.37 41.50
N ASN A 292 9.36 19.79 41.84
CA ASN A 292 9.29 18.77 42.89
C ASN A 292 8.94 17.39 42.34
N HIS A 293 9.97 16.72 41.79
CA HIS A 293 9.89 15.32 41.32
C HIS A 293 9.21 14.39 42.33
N HIS A 294 9.42 14.62 43.63
CA HIS A 294 8.81 13.85 44.70
C HIS A 294 7.29 13.99 44.75
N GLU A 295 6.74 15.19 44.56
CA GLU A 295 5.29 15.43 44.53
C GLU A 295 4.63 14.80 43.30
N LEU A 296 5.29 14.86 42.14
CA LEU A 296 4.79 14.20 40.93
C LEU A 296 4.75 12.67 41.10
N LEU A 297 5.77 12.10 41.77
CA LEU A 297 5.80 10.68 42.09
C LEU A 297 4.71 10.29 43.09
N GLU A 298 4.50 11.10 44.14
CA GLU A 298 3.43 10.87 45.11
C GLU A 298 2.07 10.91 44.41
N LEU A 299 1.84 11.92 43.56
CA LEU A 299 0.61 12.03 42.76
C LEU A 299 0.43 10.83 41.83
N ALA A 300 1.46 10.43 41.08
CA ALA A 300 1.40 9.26 40.20
C ALA A 300 1.10 7.96 40.98
N SER A 301 1.68 7.81 42.18
CA SER A 301 1.49 6.62 43.02
C SER A 301 0.04 6.43 43.49
N SER A 302 -0.75 7.51 43.52
CA SER A 302 -2.18 7.46 43.87
C SER A 302 -3.06 6.85 42.77
N PHE A 303 -2.56 6.72 41.54
CA PHE A 303 -3.29 6.18 40.40
C PHE A 303 -2.74 4.83 39.96
N GLN A 304 -3.28 3.76 40.53
CA GLN A 304 -2.99 2.38 40.12
C GLN A 304 -3.92 1.92 38.99
N SER A 305 -3.47 0.93 38.23
CA SER A 305 -4.26 0.27 37.20
C SER A 305 -5.57 -0.33 37.77
N PRO A 306 -6.75 0.16 37.33
CA PRO A 306 -8.03 -0.44 37.70
C PRO A 306 -8.35 -1.66 36.83
N PRO A 307 -9.26 -2.55 37.26
CA PRO A 307 -9.81 -3.59 36.38
C PRO A 307 -10.43 -3.01 35.11
N GLY A 308 -10.23 -3.71 34.00
CA GLY A 308 -10.84 -3.44 32.72
C GLY A 308 -12.36 -3.45 32.83
N ARG A 309 -13.01 -2.51 32.14
CA ARG A 309 -14.45 -2.27 32.27
C ARG A 309 -15.15 -2.17 30.92
N PRO A 310 -16.44 -2.56 30.83
CA PRO A 310 -17.26 -2.27 29.66
C PRO A 310 -17.30 -0.77 29.36
N THR A 311 -17.38 -0.42 28.08
CA THR A 311 -17.50 0.96 27.61
C THR A 311 -18.45 1.04 26.41
N SER A 312 -18.77 2.24 25.96
CA SER A 312 -19.43 2.46 24.67
C SER A 312 -18.41 2.79 23.58
N ARG A 313 -18.76 2.51 22.32
CA ARG A 313 -17.98 2.96 21.15
C ARG A 313 -17.81 4.48 21.11
N THR A 314 -18.83 5.24 21.50
CA THR A 314 -18.79 6.72 21.47
C THR A 314 -17.74 7.31 22.40
N LEU A 315 -17.36 6.62 23.48
CA LEU A 315 -16.34 7.08 24.41
C LEU A 315 -14.93 7.09 23.81
N SER A 316 -14.59 6.15 22.91
CA SER A 316 -13.29 6.18 22.23
C SER A 316 -13.22 7.31 21.21
N VAL A 317 -14.32 7.57 20.49
CA VAL A 317 -14.44 8.72 19.57
C VAL A 317 -14.33 10.04 20.31
N ALA A 318 -15.05 10.21 21.42
CA ALA A 318 -15.06 11.46 22.20
C ALA A 318 -13.70 11.76 22.87
N ARG A 319 -12.87 10.75 23.12
CA ARG A 319 -11.56 10.89 23.77
C ARG A 319 -10.39 10.99 22.80
N ARG A 320 -10.63 11.02 21.50
CA ARG A 320 -9.57 11.25 20.51
C ARG A 320 -8.95 12.63 20.73
N VAL A 321 -7.63 12.76 20.64
CA VAL A 321 -6.90 14.02 20.88
C VAL A 321 -7.42 15.09 19.93
N ARG A 322 -7.44 14.74 18.64
CA ARG A 322 -8.05 15.52 17.57
C ARG A 322 -9.56 15.23 17.46
N GLY A 323 -10.26 14.96 18.55
CA GLY A 323 -11.73 14.83 18.59
C GLY A 323 -12.35 15.76 19.65
N ALA A 324 -11.62 15.96 20.76
CA ALA A 324 -12.08 16.68 21.93
C ALA A 324 -12.15 18.22 21.80
N LEU A 325 -11.58 18.80 20.73
CA LEU A 325 -11.39 20.26 20.60
C LEU A 325 -11.78 20.84 19.23
N SER A 326 -12.63 20.19 18.42
CA SER A 326 -13.17 20.89 17.24
C SER A 326 -14.04 22.05 17.73
N GLN A 327 -13.55 23.28 17.62
CA GLN A 327 -14.42 24.46 17.63
C GLN A 327 -15.51 24.20 16.59
N VAL A 328 -16.76 24.14 17.04
CA VAL A 328 -17.91 23.68 16.26
C VAL A 328 -18.08 24.45 14.94
N ASP A 329 -17.45 25.62 14.82
CA ASP A 329 -17.65 26.56 13.71
C ASP A 329 -16.47 26.71 12.72
N LYS A 330 -15.31 26.06 12.93
CA LYS A 330 -14.16 26.14 11.98
C LYS A 330 -13.78 24.75 11.40
N PRO A 331 -13.89 24.52 10.08
CA PRO A 331 -13.37 23.31 9.44
C PRO A 331 -11.86 23.15 9.68
N ARG A 332 -11.42 21.91 9.87
CA ARG A 332 -10.00 21.59 10.09
C ARG A 332 -9.17 21.77 8.83
N PHE A 333 -7.92 22.16 9.04
CA PHE A 333 -6.92 22.17 7.97
C PHE A 333 -6.70 20.75 7.43
N VAL A 334 -6.75 20.59 6.11
CA VAL A 334 -6.51 19.31 5.44
C VAL A 334 -5.25 19.39 4.60
N SER A 335 -4.32 18.44 4.78
CA SER A 335 -3.11 18.38 3.96
C SER A 335 -2.87 17.01 3.36
N ALA A 336 -2.71 16.92 2.05
CA ALA A 336 -2.43 15.69 1.33
C ALA A 336 -1.06 15.71 0.66
N PHE A 337 -0.35 14.58 0.70
CA PHE A 337 0.90 14.36 -0.03
C PHE A 337 0.65 13.33 -1.12
N CYS A 338 0.38 13.82 -2.32
CA CYS A 338 -0.04 13.06 -3.47
C CYS A 338 1.14 12.37 -4.16
N GLN A 339 0.83 11.24 -4.80
CA GLN A 339 1.76 10.59 -5.70
C GLN A 339 1.82 11.27 -7.07
N SER A 340 2.93 11.03 -7.76
CA SER A 340 3.15 11.42 -9.15
C SER A 340 3.64 10.19 -9.93
N ASN A 341 4.68 10.32 -10.74
CA ASN A 341 5.35 9.25 -11.47
C ASN A 341 6.45 8.60 -10.62
N CYS A 342 6.06 7.85 -9.59
CA CYS A 342 6.99 7.24 -8.64
C CYS A 342 7.52 5.86 -9.05
N GLY A 343 7.16 5.31 -10.23
CA GLY A 343 7.36 3.90 -10.59
C GLY A 343 8.77 3.35 -10.39
N ASP A 344 9.80 4.17 -10.59
CA ASP A 344 11.20 3.82 -10.39
C ASP A 344 11.88 4.63 -9.27
N VAL A 345 11.10 5.26 -8.37
CA VAL A 345 11.60 6.16 -7.31
C VAL A 345 11.36 5.56 -5.92
N SER A 346 12.46 5.22 -5.24
CA SER A 346 12.49 4.67 -3.88
C SER A 346 12.80 5.75 -2.83
N PRO A 347 12.18 5.70 -1.63
CA PRO A 347 12.56 6.56 -0.50
C PRO A 347 13.86 6.13 0.20
N ASN A 348 14.43 4.98 -0.19
CA ASN A 348 15.60 4.38 0.43
C ASN A 348 16.90 5.00 -0.10
N VAL A 349 17.09 6.29 0.23
CA VAL A 349 18.07 7.18 -0.42
C VAL A 349 19.54 6.87 -0.16
N LEU A 350 19.89 5.96 0.76
CA LEU A 350 21.29 5.55 0.95
C LEU A 350 21.76 4.60 -0.16
N GLY A 351 20.84 4.03 -0.95
CA GLY A 351 21.15 3.09 -2.01
C GLY A 351 20.93 1.63 -1.60
N ALA A 352 21.18 0.71 -2.54
CA ALA A 352 20.95 -0.72 -2.38
C ALA A 352 22.23 -1.49 -2.07
N PHE A 353 22.19 -2.30 -1.01
CA PHE A 353 23.34 -3.05 -0.51
C PHE A 353 22.97 -4.49 -0.17
N CYS A 354 23.97 -5.36 -0.26
CA CYS A 354 23.91 -6.74 0.17
C CYS A 354 23.92 -6.81 1.71
N THR A 355 22.93 -7.48 2.29
CA THR A 355 22.78 -7.57 3.75
C THR A 355 23.84 -8.43 4.42
N ASP A 356 24.44 -9.37 3.68
CA ASP A 356 25.47 -10.29 4.16
C ASP A 356 26.89 -9.69 4.13
N THR A 357 27.23 -9.00 3.04
CA THR A 357 28.58 -8.48 2.78
C THR A 357 28.71 -6.98 3.01
N GLY A 358 27.59 -6.24 3.03
CA GLY A 358 27.58 -4.78 3.09
C GLY A 358 27.99 -4.07 1.80
N LEU A 359 28.34 -4.81 0.74
CA LEU A 359 28.72 -4.26 -0.56
C LEU A 359 27.50 -3.73 -1.33
N PRO A 360 27.67 -2.77 -2.26
CA PRO A 360 26.60 -2.36 -3.16
C PRO A 360 26.08 -3.54 -3.99
N CYS A 361 24.77 -3.57 -4.25
CA CYS A 361 24.20 -4.59 -5.11
C CYS A 361 24.68 -4.46 -6.57
N ASP A 362 24.59 -5.54 -7.34
CA ASP A 362 24.77 -5.50 -8.79
C ASP A 362 23.83 -4.48 -9.44
N PHE A 363 24.39 -3.61 -10.28
CA PHE A 363 23.69 -2.47 -10.87
C PHE A 363 22.56 -2.88 -11.83
N ASN A 364 22.79 -3.93 -12.64
CA ASN A 364 21.87 -4.30 -13.71
C ASN A 364 20.75 -5.24 -13.24
N HIS A 365 21.03 -6.10 -12.27
CA HIS A 365 20.10 -7.15 -11.84
C HIS A 365 19.64 -7.01 -10.39
N SER A 366 20.22 -6.09 -9.62
CA SER A 366 19.94 -5.91 -8.18
C SER A 366 20.13 -7.21 -7.40
N THR A 367 21.32 -7.80 -7.55
CA THR A 367 21.67 -9.07 -6.91
C THR A 367 22.96 -9.00 -6.09
N CYS A 368 23.12 -9.95 -5.19
CA CYS A 368 24.25 -10.20 -4.31
C CYS A 368 24.68 -11.65 -4.51
N GLY A 369 25.89 -11.88 -5.03
CA GLY A 369 26.32 -13.23 -5.42
C GLY A 369 25.40 -13.87 -6.48
N GLY A 370 24.72 -13.06 -7.30
CA GLY A 370 23.76 -13.53 -8.29
C GLY A 370 22.39 -13.94 -7.72
N LYS A 371 22.05 -13.53 -6.50
CA LYS A 371 20.74 -13.73 -5.85
C LYS A 371 20.13 -12.39 -5.43
N ASN A 372 18.82 -12.19 -5.58
CA ASN A 372 18.16 -10.92 -5.26
C ASN A 372 17.78 -10.79 -3.77
N GLU A 373 17.61 -11.91 -3.06
CA GLU A 373 17.00 -11.96 -1.72
C GLU A 373 17.82 -11.23 -0.65
N LEU A 374 19.08 -10.92 -0.92
CA LEU A 374 19.99 -10.20 -0.02
C LEU A 374 20.18 -8.73 -0.42
N CYS A 375 19.63 -8.28 -1.55
CA CYS A 375 19.80 -6.91 -2.03
C CYS A 375 18.68 -5.99 -1.55
N TYR A 376 18.99 -5.09 -0.61
CA TYR A 376 18.02 -4.18 -0.02
C TYR A 376 18.44 -2.71 -0.13
N GLY A 377 17.46 -1.87 -0.49
CA GLY A 377 17.54 -0.41 -0.35
C GLY A 377 17.57 -0.04 1.13
N ARG A 378 18.40 0.95 1.50
CA ARG A 378 18.51 1.46 2.86
C ARG A 378 17.96 2.88 2.97
N GLY A 379 17.00 3.06 3.88
CA GLY A 379 16.50 4.37 4.27
C GLY A 379 17.52 5.19 5.08
N PRO A 380 17.32 6.50 5.22
CA PRO A 380 18.27 7.38 5.92
C PRO A 380 18.37 7.12 7.43
N GLY A 381 17.40 6.41 8.02
CA GLY A 381 17.42 6.00 9.43
C GLY A 381 17.88 4.56 9.64
N TYR A 382 18.40 3.88 8.61
CA TYR A 382 18.78 2.46 8.67
C TYR A 382 19.68 2.15 9.90
N PRO A 383 19.40 1.06 10.65
CA PRO A 383 18.43 0.01 10.35
C PRO A 383 16.99 0.29 10.83
N ASP A 384 16.69 1.47 11.39
CA ASP A 384 15.34 1.81 11.86
C ASP A 384 14.46 2.34 10.70
N GLU A 385 13.48 1.54 10.32
CA GLU A 385 12.50 1.88 9.27
C GLU A 385 11.52 2.97 9.69
N PHE A 386 11.18 3.06 10.99
CA PHE A 386 10.34 4.14 11.49
C PHE A 386 11.11 5.45 11.39
N GLU A 387 12.36 5.47 11.82
CA GLU A 387 13.20 6.66 11.71
C GLU A 387 13.43 7.05 10.24
N SER A 388 13.65 6.09 9.35
CA SER A 388 13.72 6.33 7.90
C SER A 388 12.44 6.98 7.37
N THR A 389 11.29 6.46 7.77
CA THR A 389 9.97 6.98 7.42
C THR A 389 9.76 8.41 7.95
N ARG A 390 10.17 8.68 9.20
CA ARG A 390 10.14 10.03 9.82
C ARG A 390 10.96 11.02 9.01
N ILE A 391 12.22 10.69 8.72
CA ILE A 391 13.16 11.58 8.02
C ILE A 391 12.65 11.92 6.62
N ILE A 392 12.19 10.93 5.85
CA ILE A 392 11.66 11.16 4.49
C ILE A 392 10.34 11.94 4.54
N GLY A 393 9.47 11.66 5.51
CA GLY A 393 8.25 12.42 5.75
C GLY A 393 8.53 13.88 6.13
N GLU A 394 9.49 14.13 7.01
CA GLU A 394 9.91 15.48 7.41
C GLU A 394 10.53 16.28 6.27
N ARG A 395 11.33 15.65 5.40
CA ARG A 395 11.90 16.30 4.21
C ARG A 395 10.78 16.80 3.29
N GLN A 396 9.77 15.97 3.04
CA GLN A 396 8.58 16.35 2.27
C GLN A 396 7.79 17.46 2.97
N PHE A 397 7.51 17.31 4.26
CA PHE A 397 6.78 18.29 5.08
C PHE A 397 7.46 19.68 5.07
N ARG A 398 8.77 19.76 5.36
CA ARG A 398 9.49 21.04 5.40
C ARG A 398 9.43 21.76 4.06
N LYS A 399 9.63 21.02 2.95
CA LYS A 399 9.47 21.60 1.62
C LYS A 399 8.05 22.12 1.39
N ALA A 400 7.03 21.35 1.78
CA ALA A 400 5.64 21.79 1.65
C ALA A 400 5.36 23.07 2.47
N VAL A 401 5.92 23.20 3.68
CA VAL A 401 5.83 24.43 4.50
C VAL A 401 6.48 25.61 3.78
N ASP A 402 7.69 25.45 3.25
CA ASP A 402 8.38 26.49 2.49
C ASP A 402 7.53 26.97 1.30
N LEU A 403 7.02 26.01 0.51
CA LEU A 403 6.18 26.27 -0.65
C LEU A 403 4.86 26.93 -0.24
N PHE A 404 4.25 26.50 0.86
CA PHE A 404 2.98 27.01 1.34
C PHE A 404 3.08 28.47 1.82
N ASN A 405 4.18 28.80 2.51
CA ASN A 405 4.45 30.16 2.96
C ASN A 405 4.85 31.08 1.79
N GLY A 406 5.55 30.56 0.78
CA GLY A 406 5.98 31.31 -0.40
C GLY A 406 4.99 31.36 -1.56
N ALA A 407 3.86 30.64 -1.50
CA ALA A 407 2.89 30.58 -2.59
C ALA A 407 2.23 31.94 -2.84
N SER A 408 2.42 32.47 -4.04
CA SER A 408 1.94 33.80 -4.47
C SER A 408 1.22 33.79 -5.82
N GLU A 409 1.50 32.79 -6.66
CA GLU A 409 0.80 32.61 -7.93
C GLU A 409 -0.62 32.10 -7.67
N GLN A 410 -1.62 32.93 -7.97
CA GLN A 410 -3.04 32.58 -7.82
C GLN A 410 -3.53 31.83 -9.07
N ILE A 411 -4.18 30.70 -8.84
CA ILE A 411 -4.83 29.93 -9.90
C ILE A 411 -6.11 30.65 -10.35
N LYS A 412 -6.31 30.79 -11.66
CA LYS A 412 -7.43 31.52 -12.29
C LYS A 412 -7.88 30.86 -13.58
N GLY A 413 -9.16 31.03 -13.93
CA GLY A 413 -9.77 30.50 -15.16
C GLY A 413 -10.89 29.51 -14.86
N LYS A 414 -11.32 28.76 -15.89
CA LYS A 414 -12.44 27.83 -15.74
C LYS A 414 -12.06 26.52 -15.05
N VAL A 415 -13.06 25.86 -14.46
CA VAL A 415 -13.01 24.46 -14.03
C VAL A 415 -13.54 23.59 -15.18
N ASP A 416 -12.81 22.53 -15.52
CA ASP A 416 -13.21 21.65 -16.61
C ASP A 416 -12.60 20.24 -16.43
N TYR A 417 -13.13 19.25 -17.14
CA TYR A 417 -12.66 17.87 -17.02
C TYR A 417 -12.99 17.04 -18.25
N ARG A 418 -12.19 16.01 -18.51
CA ARG A 418 -12.51 14.97 -19.51
C ARG A 418 -12.14 13.60 -18.94
N HIS A 419 -12.95 12.60 -19.25
CA HIS A 419 -12.76 11.22 -18.82
C HIS A 419 -13.16 10.27 -19.94
N THR A 420 -12.47 9.14 -20.04
CA THR A 420 -12.91 8.02 -20.89
C THR A 420 -12.36 6.71 -20.35
N TYR A 421 -13.08 5.62 -20.60
CA TYR A 421 -12.58 4.27 -20.44
C TYR A 421 -11.97 3.75 -21.74
N ILE A 422 -10.84 3.08 -21.68
CA ILE A 422 -10.16 2.51 -22.85
C ILE A 422 -9.87 1.05 -22.60
N ASP A 423 -10.17 0.20 -23.57
CA ASP A 423 -9.72 -1.19 -23.56
C ASP A 423 -8.28 -1.29 -24.07
N PHE A 424 -7.35 -1.52 -23.14
CA PHE A 424 -5.92 -1.65 -23.41
C PHE A 424 -5.52 -3.04 -23.92
N SER A 425 -6.45 -3.99 -24.08
CA SER A 425 -6.10 -5.36 -24.49
C SER A 425 -5.54 -5.42 -25.92
N LYS A 426 -6.04 -4.61 -26.86
CA LYS A 426 -5.57 -4.57 -28.26
C LYS A 426 -5.69 -3.17 -28.89
N HIS A 427 -5.43 -2.13 -28.10
CA HIS A 427 -5.62 -0.73 -28.50
C HIS A 427 -4.63 -0.31 -29.58
N GLU A 428 -5.11 0.41 -30.60
CA GLU A 428 -4.29 0.89 -31.71
C GLU A 428 -3.57 2.18 -31.37
N VAL A 429 -2.26 2.20 -31.64
CA VAL A 429 -1.36 3.32 -31.33
C VAL A 429 -0.64 3.75 -32.60
N THR A 430 -0.79 5.02 -32.98
CA THR A 430 -0.07 5.59 -34.12
C THR A 430 1.25 6.21 -33.66
N LEU A 431 2.36 5.65 -34.14
CA LEU A 431 3.71 6.14 -33.91
C LEU A 431 4.15 7.02 -35.09
N SER A 432 4.84 8.12 -34.81
CA SER A 432 5.44 8.97 -35.84
C SER A 432 6.96 8.75 -35.83
N LYS A 433 7.50 8.13 -36.88
CA LYS A 433 8.95 7.86 -37.01
C LYS A 433 9.45 8.38 -38.35
N GLY A 434 10.29 9.41 -38.32
CA GLY A 434 10.93 9.95 -39.53
C GLY A 434 9.98 10.47 -40.62
N GLY A 435 8.78 10.93 -40.24
CA GLY A 435 7.76 11.42 -41.19
C GLY A 435 6.77 10.36 -41.69
N ALA A 436 7.01 9.07 -41.43
CA ALA A 436 6.04 7.99 -41.68
C ALA A 436 5.24 7.66 -40.41
N SER A 437 3.95 7.35 -40.58
CA SER A 437 3.08 6.86 -39.51
C SER A 437 3.03 5.34 -39.52
N GLU A 438 3.32 4.71 -38.39
CA GLU A 438 3.20 3.26 -38.17
C GLU A 438 2.11 3.02 -37.13
N VAL A 439 1.20 2.07 -37.38
CA VAL A 439 0.16 1.68 -36.41
C VAL A 439 0.61 0.39 -35.72
N VAL A 440 0.83 0.46 -34.41
CA VAL A 440 1.12 -0.67 -33.53
C VAL A 440 -0.05 -0.93 -32.59
N LYS A 441 -0.01 -2.02 -31.81
CA LYS A 441 -1.05 -2.35 -30.84
C LYS A 441 -0.48 -2.54 -29.44
N THR A 442 -1.27 -2.23 -28.42
CA THR A 442 -1.06 -2.77 -27.07
C THR A 442 -1.40 -4.26 -27.04
N CYS A 443 -1.00 -4.92 -25.96
CA CYS A 443 -1.17 -6.37 -25.78
C CYS A 443 -2.15 -6.68 -24.64
N PRO A 444 -2.81 -7.86 -24.65
CA PRO A 444 -3.48 -8.38 -23.48
C PRO A 444 -2.50 -8.44 -22.29
N ALA A 445 -2.98 -8.14 -21.09
CA ALA A 445 -2.13 -7.95 -19.90
C ALA A 445 -1.24 -9.18 -19.61
N ALA A 446 0.06 -8.99 -19.45
CA ALA A 446 0.97 -10.06 -19.04
C ALA A 446 2.10 -9.54 -18.13
N MET A 447 2.48 -10.35 -17.15
CA MET A 447 3.58 -10.08 -16.24
C MET A 447 4.82 -10.89 -16.65
N GLY A 448 5.98 -10.24 -16.67
CA GLY A 448 7.25 -10.88 -17.03
C GLY A 448 7.92 -11.63 -15.88
N PHE A 449 8.99 -12.37 -16.13
CA PHE A 449 9.74 -13.10 -15.08
C PHE A 449 10.31 -12.16 -14.00
N ALA A 450 10.83 -11.01 -14.38
CA ALA A 450 11.39 -10.04 -13.43
C ALA A 450 10.35 -9.44 -12.47
N PHE A 451 9.05 -9.63 -12.69
CA PHE A 451 8.02 -9.34 -11.68
C PHE A 451 8.26 -10.15 -10.40
N ALA A 452 8.57 -11.45 -10.52
CA ALA A 452 8.81 -12.31 -9.35
C ALA A 452 10.14 -12.01 -8.64
N ALA A 453 11.03 -11.22 -9.25
CA ALA A 453 12.28 -10.77 -8.63
C ALA A 453 12.07 -9.64 -7.60
N GLY A 454 10.90 -8.99 -7.57
CA GLY A 454 10.68 -7.81 -6.74
C GLY A 454 11.64 -6.67 -7.05
N THR A 455 11.82 -5.75 -6.09
CA THR A 455 12.74 -4.62 -6.21
C THR A 455 13.69 -4.55 -5.02
N THR A 456 14.61 -3.59 -4.99
CA THR A 456 15.45 -3.35 -3.82
C THR A 456 14.65 -2.87 -2.60
N ASP A 457 13.44 -2.35 -2.78
CA ASP A 457 12.57 -1.94 -1.66
C ASP A 457 11.87 -3.13 -0.98
N GLY A 458 11.83 -4.26 -1.69
CA GLY A 458 11.21 -5.51 -1.27
C GLY A 458 11.56 -6.59 -2.27
N PRO A 459 12.67 -7.31 -2.10
CA PRO A 459 13.09 -8.32 -3.05
C PRO A 459 12.09 -9.47 -3.06
N GLY A 460 11.94 -10.05 -4.25
CA GLY A 460 11.17 -11.27 -4.46
C GLY A 460 11.92 -12.49 -3.94
N ALA A 461 11.56 -13.67 -4.43
CA ALA A 461 12.12 -14.92 -3.95
C ALA A 461 12.45 -15.88 -5.11
N PHE A 462 13.20 -16.94 -4.82
CA PHE A 462 13.78 -17.88 -5.79
C PHE A 462 14.87 -17.25 -6.68
N ASP A 463 15.26 -17.94 -7.75
CA ASP A 463 16.34 -17.55 -8.68
C ASP A 463 15.95 -16.43 -9.67
N PHE A 464 14.80 -15.77 -9.49
CA PHE A 464 14.36 -14.66 -10.35
C PHE A 464 15.26 -13.43 -10.18
N LYS A 465 15.55 -12.75 -11.29
CA LYS A 465 16.39 -11.55 -11.33
C LYS A 465 15.72 -10.45 -12.11
N GLN A 466 15.97 -9.20 -11.71
CA GLN A 466 15.60 -8.08 -12.56
C GLN A 466 16.48 -8.07 -13.81
N GLY A 467 15.90 -7.70 -14.95
CA GLY A 467 16.61 -7.67 -16.23
C GLY A 467 16.55 -8.99 -17.01
N ASP A 468 15.73 -9.96 -16.60
CA ASP A 468 15.57 -11.22 -17.33
C ASP A 468 14.67 -11.05 -18.56
N ASP A 469 15.30 -11.03 -19.74
CA ASP A 469 14.68 -10.90 -21.06
C ASP A 469 14.55 -12.24 -21.82
N LYS A 470 15.04 -13.34 -21.24
CA LYS A 470 15.08 -14.68 -21.90
C LYS A 470 14.13 -15.67 -21.22
N GLY A 471 13.95 -15.52 -19.92
CA GLY A 471 13.26 -16.48 -19.06
C GLY A 471 14.08 -17.75 -18.83
N ASN A 472 14.01 -18.30 -17.62
CA ASN A 472 14.62 -19.59 -17.29
C ASN A 472 13.86 -20.75 -18.00
N PRO A 473 14.55 -21.66 -18.74
CA PRO A 473 13.93 -22.85 -19.33
C PRO A 473 13.10 -23.69 -18.35
N PHE A 474 13.54 -23.81 -17.08
CA PHE A 474 12.80 -24.50 -16.02
C PHE A 474 11.45 -23.83 -15.74
N TRP A 475 11.42 -22.52 -15.54
CA TRP A 475 10.18 -21.79 -15.23
C TRP A 475 9.26 -21.65 -16.45
N ASN A 476 9.82 -21.57 -17.66
CA ASN A 476 9.06 -21.68 -18.91
C ASN A 476 8.38 -23.06 -19.01
N LEU A 477 9.09 -24.11 -18.63
CA LEU A 477 8.61 -25.48 -18.59
C LEU A 477 7.50 -25.66 -17.53
N VAL A 478 7.70 -25.16 -16.30
CA VAL A 478 6.69 -25.15 -15.22
C VAL A 478 5.43 -24.39 -15.65
N ARG A 479 5.54 -23.17 -16.18
CA ARG A 479 4.40 -22.37 -16.67
C ARG A 479 3.59 -23.11 -17.74
N ASN A 480 4.26 -23.72 -18.72
CA ASN A 480 3.62 -24.26 -19.92
C ASN A 480 2.91 -25.61 -19.73
N LEU A 481 3.27 -26.36 -18.68
CA LEU A 481 2.97 -27.78 -18.59
C LEU A 481 2.34 -28.19 -17.25
N LEU A 482 2.01 -27.24 -16.36
CA LEU A 482 1.20 -27.49 -15.16
C LEU A 482 -0.18 -28.05 -15.52
N LYS A 483 -0.24 -29.38 -15.66
CA LYS A 483 -1.45 -30.16 -15.89
C LYS A 483 -2.14 -30.37 -14.55
N THR A 484 -3.46 -30.21 -14.53
CA THR A 484 -4.27 -30.55 -13.34
C THR A 484 -4.26 -32.07 -13.15
N PRO A 485 -3.80 -32.60 -11.99
CA PRO A 485 -3.79 -34.04 -11.74
C PRO A 485 -5.20 -34.62 -11.78
N ASN A 486 -5.38 -35.82 -12.35
CA ASN A 486 -6.68 -36.47 -12.40
C ASN A 486 -7.03 -37.15 -11.05
N LYS A 487 -8.31 -37.51 -10.86
CA LYS A 487 -8.79 -38.12 -9.58
C LYS A 487 -8.09 -39.43 -9.24
N GLU A 488 -7.78 -40.25 -10.23
CA GLU A 488 -7.11 -41.55 -10.03
C GLU A 488 -5.69 -41.36 -9.49
N GLN A 489 -4.97 -40.37 -10.02
CA GLN A 489 -3.62 -40.04 -9.59
C GLN A 489 -3.58 -39.37 -8.21
N ILE A 490 -4.54 -38.47 -7.92
CA ILE A 490 -4.69 -37.86 -6.60
C ILE A 490 -4.94 -38.93 -5.53
N ASN A 491 -5.79 -39.91 -5.83
CA ASN A 491 -6.08 -41.02 -4.91
C ASN A 491 -4.86 -41.93 -4.72
N CYS A 492 -4.11 -42.21 -5.79
CA CYS A 492 -2.93 -43.07 -5.74
C CYS A 492 -1.80 -42.44 -4.90
N GLN A 493 -1.57 -41.13 -5.04
CA GLN A 493 -0.45 -40.43 -4.39
C GLN A 493 -0.72 -40.04 -2.93
N GLN A 494 -1.87 -40.36 -2.33
CA GLN A 494 -2.15 -40.00 -0.95
C GLN A 494 -1.11 -40.56 0.04
N PRO A 495 -0.73 -39.79 1.08
CA PRO A 495 -1.27 -38.49 1.49
C PRO A 495 -0.61 -37.29 0.79
N LYS A 496 0.22 -37.48 -0.25
CA LYS A 496 0.98 -36.40 -0.89
C LYS A 496 0.08 -35.51 -1.77
N PRO A 497 -0.05 -34.21 -1.48
CA PRO A 497 -0.71 -33.26 -2.37
C PRO A 497 0.21 -32.98 -3.56
N ILE A 498 -0.23 -33.27 -4.78
CA ILE A 498 0.59 -33.12 -6.00
C ILE A 498 0.73 -31.63 -6.33
N LEU A 499 1.94 -31.12 -6.56
CA LEU A 499 2.22 -29.79 -7.11
C LEU A 499 2.56 -29.88 -8.60
N LEU A 500 3.40 -30.85 -8.99
CA LEU A 500 3.81 -31.14 -10.38
C LEU A 500 3.50 -32.60 -10.75
N ASP A 501 2.78 -32.79 -11.85
CA ASP A 501 2.35 -34.10 -12.38
C ASP A 501 3.42 -34.74 -13.29
N THR A 502 4.62 -34.96 -12.77
CA THR A 502 5.79 -35.30 -13.60
C THR A 502 5.72 -36.64 -14.35
N GLY A 503 4.90 -37.59 -13.91
CA GLY A 503 4.77 -38.93 -14.51
C GLY A 503 3.87 -38.95 -15.75
N GLU A 504 2.89 -38.05 -15.84
CA GLU A 504 1.95 -37.94 -16.96
C GLU A 504 2.31 -36.79 -17.92
N MET A 505 3.37 -36.04 -17.61
CA MET A 505 3.90 -34.95 -18.41
C MET A 505 4.95 -35.46 -19.41
N LYS A 506 4.57 -35.50 -20.68
CA LYS A 506 5.31 -36.16 -21.80
C LYS A 506 5.91 -35.17 -22.81
N LEU A 507 5.78 -33.87 -22.58
CA LEU A 507 6.22 -32.81 -23.50
C LEU A 507 7.23 -31.89 -22.81
N PRO A 508 8.32 -31.46 -23.50
CA PRO A 508 8.76 -31.92 -24.82
C PRO A 508 9.35 -33.34 -24.82
N TYR A 509 9.54 -33.93 -23.65
CA TYR A 509 9.93 -35.34 -23.39
C TYR A 509 9.37 -35.77 -22.04
N ASP A 510 9.59 -37.02 -21.63
CA ASP A 510 9.16 -37.53 -20.32
C ASP A 510 9.86 -36.81 -19.18
N TRP A 511 9.10 -36.16 -18.30
CA TRP A 511 9.65 -35.39 -17.18
C TRP A 511 10.21 -36.24 -16.04
N ALA A 512 9.72 -37.48 -15.93
CA ALA A 512 10.25 -38.48 -15.04
C ALA A 512 10.36 -39.82 -15.80
N PRO A 513 11.50 -40.52 -15.72
CA PRO A 513 11.60 -41.85 -16.30
C PRO A 513 10.64 -42.78 -15.55
N SER A 514 9.68 -43.37 -16.27
CA SER A 514 8.81 -44.41 -15.71
C SER A 514 9.53 -45.76 -15.62
N VAL A 515 10.50 -45.98 -16.51
CA VAL A 515 11.29 -47.19 -16.61
C VAL A 515 12.66 -46.96 -15.98
N LEU A 516 12.93 -47.64 -14.85
CA LEU A 516 14.20 -47.52 -14.13
C LEU A 516 15.04 -48.80 -14.32
N PRO A 517 16.35 -48.69 -14.58
CA PRO A 517 17.24 -49.83 -14.64
C PRO A 517 17.55 -50.32 -13.23
N ILE A 518 17.30 -51.60 -12.96
CA ILE A 518 17.79 -52.25 -11.74
C ILE A 518 18.89 -53.22 -12.16
N GLN A 519 20.09 -52.99 -11.63
CA GLN A 519 21.26 -53.79 -11.94
C GLN A 519 21.82 -54.39 -10.65
N ILE A 520 22.00 -55.70 -10.66
CA ILE A 520 22.72 -56.42 -9.62
C ILE A 520 23.97 -56.99 -10.28
N LEU A 521 25.12 -56.52 -9.81
CA LEU A 521 26.42 -56.99 -10.25
C LEU A 521 27.00 -57.89 -9.16
N ARG A 522 27.37 -59.11 -9.54
CA ARG A 522 28.07 -60.03 -8.64
C ARG A 522 29.46 -60.30 -9.19
N VAL A 523 30.47 -60.01 -8.37
CA VAL A 523 31.86 -60.39 -8.63
C VAL A 523 32.28 -61.33 -7.51
N GLY A 524 32.28 -62.64 -7.80
CA GLY A 524 32.59 -63.66 -6.80
C GLY A 524 31.61 -63.65 -5.62
N GLN A 525 32.06 -63.20 -4.45
CA GLN A 525 31.26 -63.08 -3.22
C GLN A 525 30.65 -61.68 -3.02
N PHE A 526 31.08 -60.71 -3.82
CA PHE A 526 30.75 -59.30 -3.66
C PHE A 526 29.54 -58.94 -4.53
N VAL A 527 28.50 -58.36 -3.92
CA VAL A 527 27.29 -57.90 -4.61
C VAL A 527 27.22 -56.38 -4.51
N ILE A 528 27.18 -55.70 -5.66
CA ILE A 528 27.17 -54.24 -5.74
C ILE A 528 25.74 -53.75 -6.00
N LEU A 529 25.28 -52.83 -5.16
CA LEU A 529 24.09 -51.99 -5.35
C LEU A 529 24.59 -50.54 -5.44
N SER A 530 24.37 -49.88 -6.58
CA SER A 530 24.99 -48.57 -6.88
C SER A 530 24.10 -47.38 -6.48
N VAL A 531 24.66 -46.42 -5.72
CA VAL A 531 24.09 -45.07 -5.45
C VAL A 531 25.25 -44.05 -5.39
N PRO A 532 25.16 -42.87 -6.03
CA PRO A 532 26.30 -41.95 -6.14
C PRO A 532 26.48 -40.99 -4.93
N GLY A 533 27.73 -40.71 -4.53
CA GLY A 533 28.08 -39.71 -3.51
C GLY A 533 29.57 -39.33 -3.50
N GLY A 534 29.89 -38.08 -3.16
CA GLY A 534 31.20 -37.43 -3.41
C GLY A 534 32.34 -37.62 -2.39
N GLU A 535 33.33 -36.72 -2.50
CA GLU A 535 34.76 -36.75 -2.12
C GLU A 535 35.18 -37.30 -0.73
N ARG A 536 34.28 -37.34 0.27
CA ARG A 536 34.59 -38.05 1.54
C ARG A 536 34.61 -39.57 1.36
N GLN A 537 33.84 -40.09 0.41
CA GLN A 537 33.91 -41.50 0.00
C GLN A 537 35.25 -41.82 -0.69
N PHE A 538 35.85 -40.87 -1.40
CA PHE A 538 37.15 -41.05 -2.05
C PHE A 538 38.26 -41.31 -1.05
N ARG A 539 38.37 -40.52 0.04
CA ARG A 539 39.38 -40.78 1.08
C ARG A 539 39.19 -42.14 1.75
N LYS A 540 37.95 -42.52 2.07
CA LYS A 540 37.66 -43.85 2.64
C LYS A 540 37.92 -44.97 1.64
N ALA A 541 37.67 -44.75 0.36
CA ALA A 541 37.97 -45.70 -0.71
C ALA A 541 39.48 -45.88 -0.91
N VAL A 542 40.29 -44.83 -0.78
CA VAL A 542 41.76 -44.94 -0.80
C VAL A 542 42.27 -45.72 0.42
N ASP A 543 41.74 -45.47 1.62
CA ASP A 543 42.08 -46.27 2.81
C ASP A 543 41.70 -47.74 2.65
N LEU A 544 40.50 -48.03 2.13
CA LEU A 544 40.02 -49.39 1.86
C LEU A 544 40.81 -50.06 0.73
N PHE A 545 41.24 -49.31 -0.28
CA PHE A 545 42.08 -49.79 -1.38
C PHE A 545 43.47 -50.20 -0.87
N ASN A 546 44.09 -49.36 -0.03
CA ASN A 546 45.41 -49.64 0.55
C ASN A 546 45.38 -50.77 1.59
N GLY A 547 44.21 -51.03 2.21
CA GLY A 547 44.00 -52.09 3.20
C GLY A 547 43.42 -53.40 2.65
N ALA A 548 43.13 -53.50 1.35
CA ALA A 548 42.47 -54.66 0.76
C ALA A 548 43.44 -55.86 0.67
N SER A 549 43.23 -56.88 1.51
CA SER A 549 44.05 -58.11 1.55
C SER A 549 43.32 -59.37 1.08
N GLU A 550 41.99 -59.30 0.88
CA GLU A 550 41.17 -60.44 0.45
C GLU A 550 41.03 -60.49 -1.08
N GLN A 551 41.44 -61.60 -1.68
CA GLN A 551 41.32 -61.81 -3.12
C GLN A 551 39.92 -62.34 -3.49
N ILE A 552 39.14 -61.54 -4.21
CA ILE A 552 37.84 -61.98 -4.74
C ILE A 552 38.07 -63.03 -5.84
N LYS A 553 37.52 -64.23 -5.65
CA LYS A 553 37.56 -65.35 -6.61
C LYS A 553 36.13 -65.79 -6.97
N GLY A 554 35.92 -66.16 -8.23
CA GLY A 554 34.63 -66.68 -8.71
C GLY A 554 34.17 -66.06 -10.03
N LYS A 555 33.02 -66.54 -10.53
CA LYS A 555 32.44 -66.08 -11.79
C LYS A 555 31.88 -64.66 -11.67
N VAL A 556 32.07 -63.85 -12.69
CA VAL A 556 31.39 -62.56 -12.86
C VAL A 556 30.02 -62.83 -13.48
N ASP A 557 28.97 -62.32 -12.85
CA ASP A 557 27.60 -62.46 -13.33
C ASP A 557 26.83 -61.15 -13.17
N TYR A 558 25.90 -60.88 -14.07
CA TYR A 558 25.04 -59.69 -14.02
C TYR A 558 23.59 -60.05 -14.34
N ARG A 559 22.66 -59.42 -13.63
CA ARG A 559 21.24 -59.39 -13.99
C ARG A 559 20.86 -57.92 -14.14
N HIS A 560 20.24 -57.61 -15.26
CA HIS A 560 19.75 -56.29 -15.57
C HIS A 560 18.35 -56.42 -16.13
N THR A 561 17.44 -55.61 -15.60
CA THR A 561 16.10 -55.48 -16.14
C THR A 561 15.63 -54.04 -16.04
N TYR A 562 14.72 -53.69 -16.93
CA TYR A 562 14.03 -52.42 -16.96
C TYR A 562 12.63 -52.65 -16.38
N ILE A 563 12.29 -51.97 -15.29
CA ILE A 563 10.96 -52.07 -14.67
C ILE A 563 10.23 -50.75 -14.84
N ASP A 564 9.01 -50.80 -15.39
CA ASP A 564 8.10 -49.65 -15.45
C ASP A 564 7.38 -49.49 -14.10
N PHE A 565 7.76 -48.47 -13.35
CA PHE A 565 7.20 -48.12 -12.05
C PHE A 565 5.97 -47.21 -12.12
N SER A 566 5.46 -46.87 -13.30
CA SER A 566 4.25 -46.04 -13.40
C SER A 566 3.00 -46.74 -12.86
N LYS A 567 2.93 -48.09 -12.94
CA LYS A 567 1.79 -48.92 -12.49
C LYS A 567 2.19 -50.34 -12.04
N HIS A 568 3.41 -50.52 -11.53
CA HIS A 568 3.96 -51.84 -11.20
C HIS A 568 3.20 -52.50 -10.04
N GLU A 569 2.85 -53.78 -10.19
CA GLU A 569 2.20 -54.55 -9.14
C GLU A 569 3.21 -55.02 -8.10
N VAL A 570 2.95 -54.69 -6.84
CA VAL A 570 3.77 -55.04 -5.68
C VAL A 570 2.92 -55.86 -4.73
N THR A 571 3.35 -57.07 -4.42
CA THR A 571 2.68 -57.90 -3.42
C THR A 571 3.24 -57.59 -2.04
N LEU A 572 2.40 -57.04 -1.17
CA LEU A 572 2.72 -56.77 0.23
C LEU A 572 2.23 -57.92 1.09
N SER A 573 3.10 -58.42 1.98
CA SER A 573 2.68 -59.34 3.03
C SER A 573 2.36 -58.53 4.28
N LYS A 574 1.08 -58.49 4.67
CA LYS A 574 0.65 -57.77 5.87
C LYS A 574 -0.16 -58.71 6.74
N GLY A 575 0.41 -59.12 7.87
CA GLY A 575 -0.25 -60.01 8.84
C GLY A 575 -0.64 -61.39 8.31
N GLY A 576 0.12 -61.94 7.35
CA GLY A 576 -0.13 -63.27 6.78
C GLY A 576 -1.10 -63.30 5.58
N ALA A 577 -1.74 -62.18 5.24
CA ALA A 577 -2.44 -62.00 3.98
C ALA A 577 -1.55 -61.29 2.94
N SER A 578 -1.67 -61.72 1.68
CA SER A 578 -1.00 -61.13 0.53
C SER A 578 -1.94 -60.12 -0.13
N GLU A 579 -1.57 -58.84 -0.13
CA GLU A 579 -2.30 -57.77 -0.82
C GLU A 579 -1.47 -57.31 -2.03
N VAL A 580 -2.06 -57.28 -3.21
CA VAL A 580 -1.41 -56.74 -4.41
C VAL A 580 -1.78 -55.27 -4.53
N VAL A 581 -0.80 -54.39 -4.38
CA VAL A 581 -0.93 -52.94 -4.59
C VAL A 581 -0.19 -52.52 -5.86
N LYS A 582 -0.46 -51.31 -6.36
CA LYS A 582 0.23 -50.76 -7.52
C LYS A 582 1.04 -49.53 -7.15
N THR A 583 2.19 -49.35 -7.80
CA THR A 583 2.92 -48.08 -7.76
C THR A 583 2.18 -47.02 -8.58
N CYS A 584 2.44 -45.75 -8.31
CA CYS A 584 1.77 -44.62 -8.96
C CYS A 584 2.69 -43.93 -9.98
N PRO A 585 2.14 -43.29 -11.03
CA PRO A 585 2.91 -42.40 -11.89
C PRO A 585 3.59 -41.31 -11.05
N ALA A 586 4.86 -41.00 -11.34
CA ALA A 586 5.65 -40.05 -10.57
C ALA A 586 4.94 -38.70 -10.41
N ALA A 587 5.06 -38.09 -9.23
CA ALA A 587 4.49 -36.78 -8.96
C ALA A 587 5.29 -36.11 -7.83
N MET A 588 5.55 -34.81 -7.96
CA MET A 588 6.19 -34.01 -6.91
C MET A 588 5.13 -33.28 -6.10
N GLY A 589 5.22 -33.35 -4.77
CA GLY A 589 4.25 -32.70 -3.89
C GLY A 589 4.62 -31.27 -3.53
N PHE A 590 3.72 -30.56 -2.85
CA PHE A 590 3.94 -29.18 -2.39
C PHE A 590 5.25 -28.99 -1.59
N ALA A 591 5.63 -29.99 -0.78
CA ALA A 591 6.88 -29.99 -0.02
C ALA A 591 8.15 -29.88 -0.89
N PHE A 592 8.09 -30.19 -2.20
CA PHE A 592 9.20 -29.96 -3.12
C PHE A 592 9.57 -28.47 -3.19
N ALA A 593 8.56 -27.59 -3.25
CA ALA A 593 8.77 -26.14 -3.32
C ALA A 593 9.18 -25.53 -1.96
N ALA A 594 9.10 -26.29 -0.87
CA ALA A 594 9.51 -25.87 0.47
C ALA A 594 11.03 -25.94 0.70
N GLY A 595 11.79 -26.60 -0.18
CA GLY A 595 13.22 -26.80 0.00
C GLY A 595 13.58 -27.62 1.25
N THR A 596 14.86 -27.65 1.63
CA THR A 596 15.36 -28.35 2.83
C THR A 596 16.29 -27.44 3.66
N THR A 597 16.90 -27.95 4.73
CA THR A 597 17.89 -27.17 5.52
C THR A 597 19.07 -26.65 4.70
N ASP A 598 19.37 -27.29 3.56
CA ASP A 598 20.46 -26.90 2.66
C ASP A 598 20.02 -25.83 1.63
N GLY A 599 18.76 -25.40 1.68
CA GLY A 599 18.17 -24.37 0.84
C GLY A 599 16.66 -24.29 1.08
N PRO A 600 16.20 -23.41 1.99
CA PRO A 600 14.77 -23.26 2.25
C PRO A 600 14.07 -22.69 1.01
N GLY A 601 12.89 -23.23 0.70
CA GLY A 601 12.03 -22.73 -0.36
C GLY A 601 11.38 -21.40 -0.01
N ALA A 602 10.76 -20.75 -1.01
CA ALA A 602 10.04 -19.51 -0.84
C ALA A 602 8.53 -19.73 -0.75
N PHE A 603 7.77 -18.71 -0.32
CA PHE A 603 6.33 -18.78 -0.02
C PHE A 603 6.00 -19.70 1.18
N ASP A 604 4.73 -20.00 1.40
CA ASP A 604 4.23 -20.75 2.57
C ASP A 604 4.32 -22.29 2.41
N PHE A 605 5.11 -22.79 1.47
CA PHE A 605 5.34 -24.22 1.30
C PHE A 605 6.16 -24.76 2.49
N LYS A 606 5.74 -25.89 3.07
CA LYS A 606 6.39 -26.49 4.24
C LYS A 606 6.87 -27.91 3.94
N GLN A 607 8.03 -28.26 4.48
CA GLN A 607 8.47 -29.65 4.50
C GLN A 607 7.45 -30.49 5.28
N GLY A 608 7.09 -31.66 4.74
CA GLY A 608 6.08 -32.53 5.35
C GLY A 608 4.63 -32.08 5.14
N ASP A 609 4.34 -31.14 4.22
CA ASP A 609 2.96 -30.77 3.88
C ASP A 609 2.21 -31.93 3.18
N ASP A 610 1.26 -32.51 3.90
CA ASP A 610 0.39 -33.62 3.50
C ASP A 610 -1.04 -33.17 3.15
N LYS A 611 -1.33 -31.86 3.19
CA LYS A 611 -2.66 -31.30 2.90
C LYS A 611 -2.66 -30.46 1.64
N GLY A 612 -1.55 -29.78 1.36
CA GLY A 612 -1.42 -28.80 0.30
C GLY A 612 -2.22 -27.54 0.64
N ASN A 613 -1.79 -26.39 0.14
CA ASN A 613 -2.57 -25.17 0.32
C ASN A 613 -3.74 -25.14 -0.70
N PRO A 614 -5.02 -25.05 -0.26
CA PRO A 614 -6.18 -24.89 -1.14
C PRO A 614 -6.02 -23.74 -2.14
N PHE A 615 -5.33 -22.68 -1.72
CA PHE A 615 -5.02 -21.51 -2.53
C PHE A 615 -4.08 -21.86 -3.71
N TRP A 616 -2.97 -22.54 -3.45
CA TRP A 616 -2.04 -22.91 -4.53
C TRP A 616 -2.60 -24.00 -5.45
N ASN A 617 -3.46 -24.87 -4.93
CA ASN A 617 -4.25 -25.78 -5.75
C ASN A 617 -5.15 -25.03 -6.75
N LEU A 618 -5.75 -23.90 -6.33
CA LEU A 618 -6.51 -23.02 -7.20
C LEU A 618 -5.61 -22.33 -8.22
N VAL A 619 -4.51 -21.69 -7.80
CA VAL A 619 -3.57 -20.97 -8.68
C VAL A 619 -3.02 -21.90 -9.77
N ARG A 620 -2.57 -23.11 -9.40
CA ARG A 620 -2.03 -24.11 -10.35
C ARG A 620 -3.03 -24.45 -11.46
N ASN A 621 -4.28 -24.69 -11.10
CA ASN A 621 -5.30 -25.18 -12.04
C ASN A 621 -5.76 -24.12 -13.05
N LEU A 622 -5.32 -22.86 -12.88
CA LEU A 622 -5.81 -21.69 -13.63
C LEU A 622 -4.76 -21.06 -14.54
N LEU A 623 -3.50 -21.50 -14.45
CA LEU A 623 -2.40 -21.01 -15.30
C LEU A 623 -2.65 -21.40 -16.77
N LYS A 624 -2.64 -20.39 -17.64
CA LYS A 624 -2.82 -20.55 -19.09
C LYS A 624 -1.48 -20.36 -19.80
N THR A 625 -1.17 -21.26 -20.72
CA THR A 625 0.03 -21.14 -21.58
C THR A 625 -0.15 -20.00 -22.59
N PRO A 626 0.76 -19.01 -22.63
CA PRO A 626 0.68 -17.92 -23.59
C PRO A 626 0.73 -18.41 -25.03
N ASN A 627 -0.12 -17.86 -25.90
CA ASN A 627 -0.10 -18.18 -27.34
C ASN A 627 1.00 -17.38 -28.09
N LYS A 628 1.27 -17.72 -29.36
CA LYS A 628 2.32 -17.05 -30.16
C LYS A 628 2.07 -15.56 -30.39
N GLU A 629 0.80 -15.16 -30.59
CA GLU A 629 0.44 -13.74 -30.77
C GLU A 629 0.80 -12.92 -29.53
N GLN A 630 0.43 -13.44 -28.36
CA GLN A 630 0.70 -12.85 -27.05
C GLN A 630 2.20 -12.74 -26.77
N ILE A 631 2.96 -13.82 -27.03
CA ILE A 631 4.42 -13.83 -26.89
C ILE A 631 5.07 -12.78 -27.80
N ASN A 632 4.65 -12.71 -29.07
CA ASN A 632 5.21 -11.77 -30.04
C ASN A 632 4.87 -10.32 -29.68
N CYS A 633 3.64 -10.05 -29.24
CA CYS A 633 3.22 -8.71 -28.84
C CYS A 633 4.01 -8.20 -27.64
N GLN A 634 4.28 -9.06 -26.66
CA GLN A 634 4.93 -8.69 -25.40
C GLN A 634 6.47 -8.60 -25.51
N GLN A 635 7.09 -9.00 -26.63
CA GLN A 635 8.55 -8.98 -26.78
C GLN A 635 9.18 -7.64 -26.36
N PRO A 636 10.34 -7.65 -25.67
CA PRO A 636 11.17 -8.81 -25.30
C PRO A 636 10.75 -9.51 -23.99
N LYS A 637 9.61 -9.15 -23.37
CA LYS A 637 9.19 -9.70 -22.08
C LYS A 637 8.99 -11.22 -22.13
N PRO A 638 9.71 -12.01 -21.32
CA PRO A 638 9.37 -13.41 -21.10
C PRO A 638 8.17 -13.47 -20.15
N ILE A 639 7.01 -13.87 -20.66
CA ILE A 639 5.74 -13.87 -19.90
C ILE A 639 5.78 -14.92 -18.78
N LEU A 640 5.70 -14.51 -17.52
CA LEU A 640 5.48 -15.42 -16.39
C LEU A 640 3.99 -15.75 -16.20
N LEU A 641 3.14 -14.72 -16.18
CA LEU A 641 1.69 -14.85 -15.97
C LEU A 641 0.92 -14.17 -17.11
N ASP A 642 0.06 -14.92 -17.79
CA ASP A 642 -0.75 -14.45 -18.92
C ASP A 642 -2.09 -13.83 -18.46
N THR A 643 -2.02 -12.86 -17.56
CA THR A 643 -3.16 -12.40 -16.75
C THR A 643 -4.36 -11.87 -17.55
N GLY A 644 -4.16 -11.32 -18.74
CA GLY A 644 -5.22 -10.81 -19.62
C GLY A 644 -6.05 -11.93 -20.23
N GLU A 645 -5.45 -13.11 -20.35
CA GLU A 645 -6.03 -14.31 -20.95
C GLU A 645 -6.56 -15.31 -19.92
N MET A 646 -6.34 -15.03 -18.62
CA MET A 646 -6.79 -15.81 -17.47
C MET A 646 -8.12 -15.26 -16.93
N LYS A 647 -9.19 -16.04 -17.09
CA LYS A 647 -10.59 -15.64 -16.84
C LYS A 647 -11.30 -16.42 -15.75
N LEU A 648 -10.61 -17.39 -15.13
CA LEU A 648 -11.15 -18.22 -14.06
C LEU A 648 -10.37 -17.95 -12.76
N PRO A 649 -11.02 -17.86 -11.58
CA PRO A 649 -12.48 -17.90 -11.38
C PRO A 649 -13.22 -16.68 -11.97
N TYR A 650 -12.49 -15.58 -12.22
CA TYR A 650 -12.90 -14.37 -12.95
C TYR A 650 -11.63 -13.64 -13.42
N ASP A 651 -11.75 -12.43 -13.97
CA ASP A 651 -10.62 -11.68 -14.53
C ASP A 651 -9.44 -11.50 -13.57
N TRP A 652 -8.22 -11.80 -14.05
CA TRP A 652 -6.99 -11.69 -13.27
C TRP A 652 -6.38 -10.30 -13.26
N ALA A 653 -6.57 -9.52 -14.32
CA ALA A 653 -6.09 -8.15 -14.45
C ALA A 653 -7.10 -7.29 -15.22
N PRO A 654 -7.12 -5.96 -15.02
CA PRO A 654 -7.98 -5.07 -15.80
C PRO A 654 -7.59 -5.06 -17.28
N SER A 655 -8.57 -5.04 -18.18
CA SER A 655 -8.39 -4.67 -19.58
C SER A 655 -8.89 -3.26 -19.87
N VAL A 656 -9.97 -2.85 -19.20
CA VAL A 656 -10.58 -1.52 -19.34
C VAL A 656 -10.03 -0.57 -18.28
N LEU A 657 -9.41 0.51 -18.71
CA LEU A 657 -8.74 1.49 -17.84
C LEU A 657 -9.38 2.89 -17.96
N PRO A 658 -9.69 3.56 -16.84
CA PRO A 658 -10.06 4.97 -16.83
C PRO A 658 -8.83 5.85 -17.04
N ILE A 659 -8.96 6.84 -17.91
CA ILE A 659 -8.06 8.00 -17.95
C ILE A 659 -8.86 9.28 -17.78
N GLN A 660 -8.26 10.28 -17.13
CA GLN A 660 -8.97 11.50 -16.80
C GLN A 660 -8.03 12.70 -16.72
N ILE A 661 -8.49 13.84 -17.24
CA ILE A 661 -7.87 15.14 -17.08
C ILE A 661 -8.81 16.02 -16.26
N LEU A 662 -8.32 16.59 -15.16
CA LEU A 662 -9.02 17.63 -14.40
C LEU A 662 -8.29 18.96 -14.59
N ARG A 663 -9.04 20.04 -14.83
CA ARG A 663 -8.54 21.40 -14.99
C ARG A 663 -9.15 22.30 -13.92
N VAL A 664 -8.29 23.07 -13.26
CA VAL A 664 -8.65 24.20 -12.42
C VAL A 664 -7.79 25.38 -12.87
N GLY A 665 -8.36 26.29 -13.65
CA GLY A 665 -7.62 27.41 -14.21
C GLY A 665 -6.48 26.97 -15.13
N GLN A 666 -5.24 27.35 -14.81
CA GLN A 666 -4.01 26.89 -15.47
C GLN A 666 -3.35 25.66 -14.81
N PHE A 667 -3.97 25.08 -13.78
CA PHE A 667 -3.53 23.84 -13.15
C PHE A 667 -4.27 22.63 -13.73
N VAL A 668 -3.52 21.61 -14.14
CA VAL A 668 -4.05 20.41 -14.80
C VAL A 668 -3.52 19.14 -14.14
N ILE A 669 -4.43 18.26 -13.76
CA ILE A 669 -4.14 16.97 -13.14
C ILE A 669 -4.39 15.86 -14.16
N LEU A 670 -3.34 15.08 -14.46
CA LEU A 670 -3.43 13.87 -15.28
C LEU A 670 -3.61 12.65 -14.36
N SER A 671 -4.82 12.14 -14.29
CA SER A 671 -5.19 11.01 -13.44
C SER A 671 -4.94 9.70 -14.19
N VAL A 672 -3.91 8.96 -13.78
CA VAL A 672 -3.46 7.73 -14.46
C VAL A 672 -3.55 6.50 -13.55
N PRO A 673 -3.99 5.34 -14.05
CA PRO A 673 -4.28 4.17 -13.22
C PRO A 673 -3.08 3.22 -13.04
N GLY A 674 -1.86 3.75 -12.85
CA GLY A 674 -0.67 2.92 -12.66
C GLY A 674 0.58 3.70 -12.27
N GLU A 675 1.68 2.96 -12.12
CA GLU A 675 2.97 3.48 -11.66
C GLU A 675 3.88 3.87 -12.82
N PHE A 676 3.82 5.13 -13.20
CA PHE A 676 4.67 5.67 -14.25
C PHE A 676 6.10 5.83 -13.74
N THR A 677 7.07 5.35 -14.49
CA THR A 677 8.49 5.68 -14.24
C THR A 677 8.74 7.18 -14.42
N THR A 678 9.90 7.63 -13.96
CA THR A 678 10.34 9.02 -14.07
C THR A 678 10.21 9.53 -15.51
N MET A 679 10.80 8.84 -16.48
CA MET A 679 10.77 9.32 -17.87
C MET A 679 9.40 9.12 -18.53
N ALA A 680 8.66 8.07 -18.18
CA ALA A 680 7.29 7.87 -18.66
C ALA A 680 6.38 9.03 -18.25
N GLY A 681 6.45 9.45 -16.98
CA GLY A 681 5.69 10.60 -16.47
C GLY A 681 6.09 11.93 -17.13
N ARG A 682 7.39 12.16 -17.35
CA ARG A 682 7.91 13.33 -18.06
C ARG A 682 7.33 13.42 -19.48
N ARG A 683 7.45 12.34 -20.27
CA ARG A 683 6.94 12.28 -21.65
C ARG A 683 5.43 12.56 -21.71
N LEU A 684 4.65 12.00 -20.78
CA LEU A 684 3.20 12.24 -20.73
C LEU A 684 2.87 13.70 -20.40
N ARG A 685 3.48 14.26 -19.34
CA ARG A 685 3.26 15.67 -18.96
C ARG A 685 3.66 16.63 -20.06
N ASP A 686 4.81 16.42 -20.68
CA ASP A 686 5.32 17.28 -21.77
C ASP A 686 4.42 17.20 -23.00
N ALA A 687 3.96 16.00 -23.36
CA ALA A 687 3.06 15.81 -24.51
C ALA A 687 1.71 16.50 -24.32
N VAL A 688 1.13 16.42 -23.11
CA VAL A 688 -0.12 17.13 -22.78
C VAL A 688 0.12 18.63 -22.70
N LYS A 689 1.17 19.08 -22.01
CA LYS A 689 1.52 20.50 -21.90
C LYS A 689 1.70 21.14 -23.27
N ALA A 690 2.39 20.45 -24.20
CA ALA A 690 2.57 20.94 -25.57
C ALA A 690 1.24 21.14 -26.32
N VAL A 691 0.25 20.27 -26.11
CA VAL A 691 -1.10 20.44 -26.69
C VAL A 691 -1.81 21.64 -26.05
N LEU A 692 -1.78 21.75 -24.72
CA LEU A 692 -2.46 22.81 -23.98
C LEU A 692 -1.87 24.21 -24.23
N SER A 693 -0.55 24.31 -24.38
CA SER A 693 0.14 25.58 -24.69
C SER A 693 -0.23 26.16 -26.05
N GLY A 694 -0.90 25.41 -26.93
CA GLY A 694 -1.45 25.93 -28.18
C GLY A 694 -2.73 26.78 -28.01
N ASN A 695 -3.33 26.82 -26.81
CA ASN A 695 -4.53 27.60 -26.52
C ASN A 695 -4.23 28.74 -25.51
N ASN A 696 -4.66 29.96 -25.86
CA ASN A 696 -4.53 31.16 -25.03
C ASN A 696 -5.34 31.09 -23.71
N ASP A 697 -6.36 30.24 -23.61
CA ASP A 697 -7.23 30.11 -22.43
C ASP A 697 -6.50 29.63 -21.17
N PHE A 698 -5.32 29.02 -21.30
CA PHE A 698 -4.52 28.54 -20.17
C PHE A 698 -3.49 29.58 -19.68
N GLY A 699 -3.33 30.71 -20.38
CA GLY A 699 -2.26 31.68 -20.12
C GLY A 699 -0.87 31.13 -20.46
N SER A 700 0.18 31.85 -20.06
CA SER A 700 1.58 31.46 -20.31
C SER A 700 2.08 30.31 -19.43
N ASP A 701 1.55 30.20 -18.21
CA ASP A 701 2.13 29.37 -17.14
C ASP A 701 1.23 28.18 -16.78
N ILE A 702 1.29 27.15 -17.62
CA ILE A 702 0.53 25.90 -17.42
C ILE A 702 1.28 24.97 -16.47
N HIS A 703 0.62 24.55 -15.39
CA HIS A 703 1.13 23.54 -14.47
C HIS A 703 0.43 22.21 -14.69
N VAL A 704 1.17 21.23 -15.22
CA VAL A 704 0.66 19.87 -15.41
C VAL A 704 1.28 18.98 -14.33
N VAL A 705 0.45 18.39 -13.49
CA VAL A 705 0.85 17.35 -12.53
C VAL A 705 0.30 16.00 -12.97
N LEU A 706 1.02 14.94 -12.62
CA LEU A 706 0.55 13.58 -12.79
C LEU A 706 0.06 13.07 -11.44
N ALA A 707 -1.11 12.45 -11.41
CA ALA A 707 -1.65 11.75 -10.25
C ALA A 707 -1.68 10.25 -10.57
N GLY A 708 -0.62 9.56 -10.15
CA GLY A 708 -0.53 8.11 -10.28
C GLY A 708 -1.56 7.39 -9.42
N LEU A 709 -1.74 6.09 -9.66
CA LEU A 709 -2.58 5.22 -8.84
C LEU A 709 -4.04 5.66 -8.73
N THR A 710 -4.57 6.27 -9.80
CA THR A 710 -5.87 6.95 -9.78
C THR A 710 -6.97 6.09 -10.42
N ASN A 711 -8.13 6.03 -9.76
CA ASN A 711 -9.40 5.37 -10.15
C ASN A 711 -9.36 3.83 -10.26
N THR A 712 -8.26 3.25 -10.72
CA THR A 712 -7.96 1.81 -10.69
C THR A 712 -6.45 1.58 -10.62
N TYR A 713 -6.02 0.32 -10.69
CA TYR A 713 -4.62 -0.06 -10.68
C TYR A 713 -4.29 -1.06 -11.79
N SER A 714 -3.27 -0.74 -12.59
CA SER A 714 -2.81 -1.54 -13.72
C SER A 714 -1.29 -1.74 -13.71
N GLN A 715 -0.70 -1.88 -12.51
CA GLN A 715 0.76 -2.08 -12.33
C GLN A 715 1.57 -0.88 -12.88
N TYR A 716 2.69 -1.14 -13.56
CA TYR A 716 3.69 -0.13 -13.95
C TYR A 716 3.51 0.35 -15.39
N VAL A 717 4.08 1.51 -15.68
CA VAL A 717 4.19 2.07 -17.04
C VAL A 717 5.61 2.58 -17.24
N THR A 718 6.38 1.89 -18.07
CA THR A 718 7.72 2.30 -18.49
C THR A 718 7.72 2.99 -19.84
N THR A 719 8.81 3.66 -20.20
CA THR A 719 9.08 4.01 -21.60
C THR A 719 9.30 2.74 -22.44
N TYR A 720 9.25 2.87 -23.78
CA TYR A 720 9.58 1.76 -24.68
C TYR A 720 11.00 1.25 -24.41
N GLU A 721 11.93 2.18 -24.16
CA GLU A 721 13.34 1.91 -23.92
C GLU A 721 13.55 1.21 -22.58
N GLU A 722 12.98 1.72 -21.50
CA GLU A 722 13.00 1.07 -20.19
C GLU A 722 12.38 -0.34 -20.23
N TYR A 723 11.31 -0.52 -21.01
CA TYR A 723 10.67 -1.81 -21.20
C TYR A 723 11.62 -2.86 -21.78
N GLN A 724 12.52 -2.46 -22.70
CA GLN A 724 13.47 -3.40 -23.32
C GLN A 724 14.42 -4.04 -22.30
N VAL A 725 14.70 -3.34 -21.20
CA VAL A 725 15.64 -3.82 -20.16
C VAL A 725 15.01 -4.92 -19.30
N GLN A 726 13.67 -4.99 -19.21
CA GLN A 726 12.96 -5.99 -18.39
C GLN A 726 13.41 -6.05 -16.92
N ARG A 727 13.67 -4.87 -16.31
CA ARG A 727 13.64 -4.74 -14.84
C ARG A 727 12.22 -4.93 -14.31
N TYR A 728 12.05 -4.86 -12.99
CA TYR A 728 10.76 -5.08 -12.34
C TYR A 728 9.63 -4.24 -12.97
N GLU A 729 9.87 -2.94 -13.20
CA GLU A 729 8.88 -2.03 -13.79
C GLU A 729 8.52 -2.42 -15.25
N GLY A 730 9.50 -2.84 -16.05
CA GLY A 730 9.29 -3.27 -17.43
C GLY A 730 8.54 -4.60 -17.53
N ALA A 731 8.87 -5.55 -16.66
CA ALA A 731 8.14 -6.82 -16.55
C ALA A 731 6.71 -6.63 -16.03
N SER A 732 6.48 -5.59 -15.23
CA SER A 732 5.16 -5.25 -14.67
C SER A 732 4.38 -4.26 -15.54
N THR A 733 4.90 -3.86 -16.70
CA THR A 733 4.16 -3.03 -17.68
C THR A 733 3.22 -3.91 -18.49
N LEU A 734 1.98 -4.06 -18.02
CA LEU A 734 1.07 -5.14 -18.43
C LEU A 734 0.80 -5.24 -19.93
N TYR A 735 0.58 -4.12 -20.61
CA TYR A 735 0.03 -4.09 -21.97
C TYR A 735 1.10 -3.99 -23.07
N GLY A 736 2.31 -4.44 -22.77
CA GLY A 736 3.42 -4.52 -23.72
C GLY A 736 4.21 -3.21 -23.89
N PRO A 737 5.15 -3.18 -24.85
CA PRO A 737 6.14 -2.10 -24.99
C PRO A 737 5.55 -0.74 -25.36
N HIS A 738 4.34 -0.70 -25.90
CA HIS A 738 3.68 0.53 -26.34
C HIS A 738 2.62 1.06 -25.35
N THR A 739 2.62 0.55 -24.12
CA THR A 739 1.70 1.00 -23.05
C THR A 739 1.76 2.52 -22.84
N LEU A 740 2.96 3.10 -22.68
CA LEU A 740 3.12 4.55 -22.52
C LEU A 740 2.66 5.34 -23.76
N SER A 741 2.97 4.84 -24.96
CA SER A 741 2.56 5.50 -26.21
C SER A 741 1.04 5.57 -26.33
N ALA A 742 0.32 4.51 -25.92
CA ALA A 742 -1.13 4.51 -25.83
C ALA A 742 -1.64 5.59 -24.86
N TYR A 743 -1.08 5.67 -23.65
CA TYR A 743 -1.44 6.73 -22.70
C TYR A 743 -1.20 8.13 -23.29
N ILE A 744 -0.04 8.39 -23.89
CA ILE A 744 0.25 9.69 -24.51
C ILE A 744 -0.77 10.02 -25.60
N GLN A 745 -1.09 9.07 -26.48
CA GLN A 745 -2.08 9.26 -27.54
C GLN A 745 -3.45 9.65 -26.97
N GLU A 746 -3.95 8.91 -26.00
CA GLU A 746 -5.30 9.12 -25.47
C GLU A 746 -5.40 10.38 -24.59
N PHE A 747 -4.36 10.70 -23.82
CA PHE A 747 -4.30 11.97 -23.09
C PHE A 747 -4.20 13.19 -24.01
N LYS A 748 -3.53 13.09 -25.17
CA LYS A 748 -3.57 14.15 -26.18
C LYS A 748 -4.98 14.34 -26.75
N LYS A 749 -5.75 13.27 -26.95
CA LYS A 749 -7.17 13.37 -27.37
C LYS A 749 -8.00 14.07 -26.31
N LEU A 750 -7.85 13.70 -25.03
CA LEU A 750 -8.53 14.39 -23.92
C LEU A 750 -8.16 15.87 -23.85
N ALA A 751 -6.87 16.21 -23.99
CA ALA A 751 -6.39 17.59 -23.98
C ALA A 751 -6.96 18.42 -25.15
N ASN A 752 -7.01 17.85 -26.36
CA ASN A 752 -7.65 18.50 -27.52
C ASN A 752 -9.16 18.71 -27.30
N ALA A 753 -9.86 17.73 -26.73
CA ALA A 753 -11.28 17.84 -26.41
C ALA A 753 -11.55 18.90 -25.32
N LEU A 754 -10.63 19.04 -24.36
CA LEU A 754 -10.66 20.09 -23.33
C LEU A 754 -10.47 21.50 -23.94
N ILE A 755 -9.55 21.64 -24.90
CA ILE A 755 -9.31 22.90 -25.63
C ILE A 755 -10.51 23.27 -26.52
N SER A 756 -11.08 22.29 -27.21
CA SER A 756 -12.15 22.50 -28.20
C SER A 756 -13.55 22.50 -27.59
N ASP A 757 -13.64 22.42 -26.27
CA ASP A 757 -14.86 22.26 -25.48
C ASP A 757 -15.79 21.13 -25.98
N GLN A 758 -15.19 20.04 -26.49
CA GLN A 758 -15.93 18.89 -27.03
C GLN A 758 -16.09 17.79 -25.98
N PRO A 759 -17.23 17.09 -25.94
CA PRO A 759 -17.37 15.89 -25.13
C PRO A 759 -16.44 14.78 -25.64
N VAL A 760 -16.13 13.83 -24.78
CA VAL A 760 -15.38 12.61 -25.13
C VAL A 760 -16.32 11.42 -24.95
N GLU A 761 -16.23 10.44 -25.85
CA GLU A 761 -16.98 9.21 -25.72
C GLU A 761 -16.60 8.49 -24.42
N ARG A 762 -17.61 7.98 -23.71
CA ARG A 762 -17.43 7.33 -22.40
C ARG A 762 -16.54 6.08 -22.45
N GLY A 763 -16.50 5.40 -23.59
CA GLY A 763 -15.79 4.12 -23.75
C GLY A 763 -16.49 2.93 -23.10
N PRO A 764 -15.90 1.72 -23.18
CA PRO A 764 -16.46 0.50 -22.57
C PRO A 764 -16.56 0.62 -21.05
N GLN A 765 -17.64 0.12 -20.46
CA GLN A 765 -17.78 0.16 -19.01
C GLN A 765 -16.87 -0.90 -18.34
N PRO A 766 -16.13 -0.53 -17.29
CA PRO A 766 -15.40 -1.50 -16.48
C PRO A 766 -16.33 -2.51 -15.80
N PRO A 767 -15.91 -3.77 -15.61
CA PRO A 767 -16.72 -4.73 -14.86
C PRO A 767 -16.80 -4.40 -13.36
N ASP A 768 -17.97 -4.64 -12.77
CA ASP A 768 -18.19 -4.75 -11.33
C ASP A 768 -18.16 -6.23 -10.93
N LEU A 769 -17.09 -6.64 -10.23
CA LEU A 769 -16.87 -8.03 -9.83
C LEU A 769 -17.22 -8.29 -8.35
N LEU A 770 -17.96 -7.39 -7.68
CA LEU A 770 -18.25 -7.51 -6.24
C LEU A 770 -18.88 -8.86 -5.86
N ASN A 771 -19.86 -9.31 -6.66
CA ASN A 771 -20.61 -10.55 -6.41
C ASN A 771 -19.81 -11.83 -6.74
N GLN A 772 -18.64 -11.69 -7.35
CA GLN A 772 -17.75 -12.81 -7.70
C GLN A 772 -16.59 -12.95 -6.72
N GLN A 773 -16.41 -11.99 -5.80
CA GLN A 773 -15.26 -11.96 -4.91
C GLN A 773 -15.20 -13.19 -4.00
N ILE A 774 -13.99 -13.73 -3.84
CA ILE A 774 -13.71 -14.91 -3.02
C ILE A 774 -12.91 -14.45 -1.81
N SER A 775 -13.29 -14.91 -0.61
CA SER A 775 -12.56 -14.64 0.63
C SER A 775 -12.22 -15.95 1.33
N LEU A 776 -10.93 -16.15 1.62
CA LEU A 776 -10.42 -17.27 2.42
C LEU A 776 -9.97 -16.81 3.83
N LEU A 777 -10.17 -15.54 4.15
CA LEU A 777 -9.87 -14.98 5.46
C LEU A 777 -10.86 -15.51 6.49
N THR A 778 -10.35 -16.18 7.53
CA THR A 778 -11.20 -16.70 8.61
C THR A 778 -11.88 -15.55 9.37
N PRO A 779 -13.17 -15.70 9.72
CA PRO A 779 -13.84 -14.72 10.57
C PRO A 779 -13.31 -14.79 12.01
N VAL A 780 -13.46 -13.69 12.77
CA VAL A 780 -13.25 -13.74 14.22
C VAL A 780 -14.36 -14.60 14.83
N VAL A 781 -14.00 -15.69 15.50
CA VAL A 781 -14.96 -16.64 16.07
C VAL A 781 -15.40 -16.20 17.46
N VAL A 782 -14.44 -16.09 18.38
CA VAL A 782 -14.65 -15.73 19.79
C VAL A 782 -13.36 -15.16 20.36
N ASP A 783 -13.49 -14.18 21.26
CA ASP A 783 -12.42 -13.68 22.10
C ASP A 783 -12.64 -14.14 23.54
N GLY A 784 -11.56 -14.43 24.26
CA GLY A 784 -11.57 -14.78 25.67
C GLY A 784 -10.38 -14.20 26.43
N THR A 785 -10.48 -14.25 27.75
CA THR A 785 -9.42 -13.92 28.69
C THR A 785 -9.19 -15.10 29.64
N PRO A 786 -8.03 -15.17 30.32
CA PRO A 786 -7.83 -16.13 31.40
C PRO A 786 -8.91 -16.01 32.49
N LEU A 787 -9.13 -17.10 33.24
CA LEU A 787 -10.11 -17.11 34.33
C LEU A 787 -9.77 -16.01 35.37
N GLY A 788 -10.76 -15.19 35.71
CA GLY A 788 -10.61 -14.09 36.68
C GLY A 788 -10.01 -12.80 36.09
N VAL A 789 -9.74 -12.75 34.79
CA VAL A 789 -9.23 -11.57 34.09
C VAL A 789 -10.31 -10.97 33.19
N ASN A 790 -10.45 -9.66 33.19
CA ASN A 790 -11.35 -8.91 32.31
C ASN A 790 -10.61 -8.37 31.08
N PHE A 791 -11.35 -8.16 29.98
CA PHE A 791 -10.81 -7.39 28.86
C PHE A 791 -10.49 -5.95 29.30
N GLY A 792 -9.28 -5.48 28.99
CA GLY A 792 -8.75 -4.20 29.45
C GLY A 792 -7.95 -4.29 30.76
N ASP A 793 -7.84 -5.45 31.41
CA ASP A 793 -6.91 -5.62 32.52
C ASP A 793 -5.45 -5.50 32.03
N VAL A 794 -4.60 -4.87 32.82
CA VAL A 794 -3.16 -4.78 32.53
C VAL A 794 -2.50 -6.12 32.85
N SER A 795 -1.79 -6.67 31.87
CA SER A 795 -0.97 -7.89 32.00
C SER A 795 0.50 -7.60 32.27
N VAL A 796 1.01 -6.46 31.77
CA VAL A 796 2.35 -5.93 32.03
C VAL A 796 2.20 -4.43 32.20
N ASP A 797 2.43 -3.94 33.41
CA ASP A 797 2.31 -2.52 33.76
C ASP A 797 3.68 -1.83 33.79
N VAL A 798 3.68 -0.50 33.93
CA VAL A 798 4.87 0.26 34.29
C VAL A 798 5.37 -0.14 35.68
N LEU A 799 6.66 0.06 35.94
CA LEU A 799 7.23 -0.15 37.28
C LEU A 799 6.56 0.79 38.29
N LYS A 800 6.47 0.36 39.56
CA LYS A 800 6.00 1.26 40.63
C LYS A 800 6.95 2.46 40.75
N ASN A 801 6.37 3.65 40.87
CA ASN A 801 7.11 4.91 40.92
C ASN A 801 8.00 5.14 39.68
N ALA A 802 7.57 4.65 38.51
CA ALA A 802 8.31 4.83 37.26
C ALA A 802 8.42 6.30 36.87
N THR A 803 9.64 6.67 36.48
CA THR A 803 9.98 7.97 35.92
C THR A 803 10.67 7.73 34.60
N PHE A 804 10.23 8.46 33.58
CA PHE A 804 10.80 8.40 32.25
C PHE A 804 11.30 9.77 31.81
N LYS A 805 12.34 9.77 31.00
CA LYS A 805 12.87 10.96 30.33
C LYS A 805 12.35 11.05 28.90
N LYS A 806 12.49 12.24 28.32
CA LYS A 806 12.27 12.45 26.89
C LYS A 806 13.12 11.48 26.05
N GLY A 807 12.55 11.01 24.95
CA GLY A 807 13.16 10.02 24.07
C GLY A 807 13.06 8.56 24.55
N GLU A 808 12.77 8.32 25.85
CA GLU A 808 12.56 6.97 26.38
C GLU A 808 11.23 6.37 25.92
N LYS A 809 11.13 5.04 26.01
CA LYS A 809 9.95 4.28 25.60
C LYS A 809 9.20 3.74 26.80
N VAL A 810 7.92 4.08 26.92
CA VAL A 810 6.97 3.48 27.84
C VAL A 810 6.23 2.36 27.12
N SER A 811 6.11 1.18 27.74
CA SER A 811 5.36 0.04 27.18
C SER A 811 4.44 -0.55 28.24
N VAL A 812 3.15 -0.68 27.90
CA VAL A 812 2.13 -1.30 28.75
C VAL A 812 1.34 -2.31 27.92
N THR A 813 1.07 -3.49 28.48
CA THR A 813 0.34 -4.55 27.77
C THR A 813 -0.94 -4.94 28.47
N PHE A 814 -2.05 -4.93 27.74
CA PHE A 814 -3.41 -5.23 28.20
C PHE A 814 -3.88 -6.59 27.68
N TRP A 815 -4.70 -7.29 28.45
CA TRP A 815 -5.54 -8.37 27.93
C TRP A 815 -6.60 -7.77 27.01
N SER A 816 -6.64 -8.25 25.77
CA SER A 816 -7.43 -7.62 24.70
C SER A 816 -8.10 -8.65 23.80
N ALA A 817 -8.79 -8.16 22.78
CA ALA A 817 -9.52 -8.92 21.78
C ALA A 817 -9.02 -8.58 20.37
N CYS A 818 -9.48 -9.31 19.36
CA CYS A 818 -9.11 -9.07 17.98
C CYS A 818 -9.59 -7.69 17.47
N PRO A 819 -8.70 -6.81 16.97
CA PRO A 819 -9.03 -5.49 16.40
C PRO A 819 -9.96 -5.55 15.18
N ARG A 820 -10.19 -6.74 14.61
CA ARG A 820 -11.17 -6.93 13.54
C ARG A 820 -12.62 -6.88 14.03
N ASN A 821 -12.89 -6.93 15.33
CA ASN A 821 -14.26 -6.79 15.83
C ASN A 821 -14.80 -5.37 15.62
N ASP A 822 -13.95 -4.36 15.76
CA ASP A 822 -14.28 -2.97 15.46
C ASP A 822 -13.00 -2.26 15.02
N LEU A 823 -13.02 -1.63 13.84
CA LEU A 823 -11.88 -0.88 13.29
C LEU A 823 -11.57 0.38 14.10
N MET A 824 -12.43 0.74 15.05
CA MET A 824 -12.40 1.98 15.82
C MET A 824 -12.33 3.20 14.90
N THR A 825 -13.05 3.17 13.77
CA THR A 825 -13.08 4.27 12.78
C THR A 825 -13.50 5.57 13.47
N GLU A 826 -12.71 6.62 13.25
CA GLU A 826 -12.80 7.93 13.94
C GLU A 826 -12.59 7.90 15.47
N GLY A 827 -12.40 6.73 16.07
CA GLY A 827 -11.97 6.53 17.46
C GLY A 827 -10.48 6.22 17.55
N THR A 828 -10.09 5.51 18.62
CA THR A 828 -8.70 5.13 18.86
C THR A 828 -8.58 3.83 19.65
N PHE A 829 -7.54 3.02 19.39
CA PHE A 829 -7.16 1.85 20.19
C PHE A 829 -6.23 2.20 21.37
N ALA A 830 -5.51 3.32 21.25
CA ALA A 830 -4.41 3.71 22.11
C ALA A 830 -4.52 5.17 22.49
N LEU A 831 -4.37 5.49 23.77
CA LEU A 831 -4.38 6.87 24.23
C LEU A 831 -3.35 7.06 25.35
N VAL A 832 -2.58 8.13 25.27
CA VAL A 832 -1.80 8.67 26.37
C VAL A 832 -2.60 9.83 26.96
N GLU A 833 -2.88 9.77 28.26
CA GLU A 833 -3.58 10.82 28.98
C GLU A 833 -2.60 11.55 29.91
N PHE A 834 -2.68 12.88 29.95
CA PHE A 834 -1.97 13.75 30.89
C PHE A 834 -2.88 14.09 32.06
N LEU A 835 -2.34 14.14 33.27
CA LEU A 835 -3.07 14.56 34.46
C LEU A 835 -3.00 16.08 34.60
N GLU A 836 -4.14 16.74 34.36
CA GLU A 836 -4.34 18.16 34.59
C GLU A 836 -4.91 18.39 36.00
N GLY A 837 -4.25 19.24 36.80
CA GLY A 837 -4.63 19.46 38.19
C GLY A 837 -4.36 18.22 39.05
N LYS A 838 -5.38 17.76 39.80
CA LYS A 838 -5.23 16.64 40.75
C LYS A 838 -5.94 15.35 40.32
N ASP A 839 -6.97 15.43 39.48
CA ASP A 839 -7.84 14.29 39.15
C ASP A 839 -8.40 14.29 37.71
N SER A 840 -8.10 15.32 36.90
CA SER A 840 -8.61 15.43 35.53
C SER A 840 -7.63 14.84 34.52
N TRP A 841 -8.06 13.82 33.78
CA TRP A 841 -7.24 13.18 32.74
C TRP A 841 -7.63 13.69 31.35
N VAL A 842 -6.69 14.33 30.66
CA VAL A 842 -6.89 14.89 29.32
C VAL A 842 -6.13 14.09 28.27
N PRO A 843 -6.72 13.80 27.09
CA PRO A 843 -6.01 13.16 25.97
C PRO A 843 -4.80 13.99 25.52
N ALA A 844 -3.62 13.37 25.42
CA ALA A 844 -2.39 14.01 24.97
C ALA A 844 -1.88 13.46 23.63
N TYR A 845 -1.90 12.13 23.46
CA TYR A 845 -1.51 11.44 22.22
C TYR A 845 -2.45 10.26 21.94
N ASP A 846 -2.76 9.99 20.67
CA ASP A 846 -3.60 8.85 20.24
C ASP A 846 -2.92 7.99 19.15
N ASP A 847 -3.59 6.92 18.68
CA ASP A 847 -3.09 6.04 17.61
C ASP A 847 -3.00 6.68 16.21
N ASP A 848 -3.21 8.00 16.11
CA ASP A 848 -2.91 8.84 14.94
C ASP A 848 -1.71 9.77 15.19
N ASP A 849 -1.01 9.63 16.33
CA ASP A 849 0.28 10.29 16.61
C ASP A 849 1.46 9.34 16.39
N TRP A 850 2.46 9.84 15.65
CA TRP A 850 3.71 9.13 15.32
C TRP A 850 4.39 8.43 16.51
N CYS A 851 4.30 9.02 17.70
CA CYS A 851 4.99 8.55 18.89
C CYS A 851 4.31 7.39 19.61
N LEU A 852 3.07 7.05 19.27
CA LEU A 852 2.27 6.03 19.96
C LEU A 852 1.95 4.88 19.01
N ARG A 853 2.31 3.66 19.41
CA ARG A 853 2.07 2.44 18.64
C ARG A 853 1.09 1.53 19.36
N PHE A 854 0.11 1.06 18.63
CA PHE A 854 -0.78 -0.02 19.03
C PHE A 854 -0.28 -1.32 18.41
N ILE A 855 0.11 -2.28 19.23
CA ILE A 855 0.62 -3.60 18.80
C ILE A 855 -0.30 -4.67 19.36
N TRP A 856 -0.83 -5.51 18.50
CA TRP A 856 -1.73 -6.59 18.83
C TRP A 856 -1.05 -7.94 18.57
N SER A 857 -1.21 -8.88 19.50
CA SER A 857 -0.58 -10.20 19.40
C SER A 857 -1.44 -11.31 19.99
N ARG A 858 -1.24 -12.53 19.48
CA ARG A 858 -1.82 -13.77 20.02
C ARG A 858 -0.77 -14.88 20.08
N PRO A 859 -0.86 -15.82 21.05
CA PRO A 859 0.13 -16.89 21.20
C PRO A 859 0.09 -17.91 20.05
N SER A 860 -1.05 -18.08 19.40
CA SER A 860 -1.20 -18.91 18.19
C SER A 860 -2.41 -18.43 17.39
N LYS A 861 -2.44 -18.65 16.06
CA LYS A 861 -3.50 -18.12 15.15
C LYS A 861 -4.93 -18.43 15.60
N LEU A 862 -5.17 -19.60 16.23
CA LEU A 862 -6.49 -20.03 16.68
C LEU A 862 -6.79 -19.71 18.15
N SER A 863 -5.86 -19.07 18.87
CA SER A 863 -6.09 -18.68 20.25
C SER A 863 -7.22 -17.65 20.35
N SER A 864 -8.15 -17.89 21.28
CA SER A 864 -9.14 -16.90 21.70
C SER A 864 -8.55 -15.80 22.59
N HIS A 865 -7.34 -16.00 23.13
CA HIS A 865 -6.68 -15.04 24.00
C HIS A 865 -5.74 -14.16 23.19
N SER A 866 -5.80 -12.85 23.40
CA SER A 866 -4.91 -11.89 22.75
C SER A 866 -4.50 -10.77 23.67
N LYS A 867 -3.46 -10.04 23.27
CA LYS A 867 -2.89 -8.93 24.02
C LYS A 867 -2.75 -7.70 23.14
N ALA A 868 -2.89 -6.53 23.75
CA ALA A 868 -2.60 -5.23 23.16
C ALA A 868 -1.45 -4.58 23.92
N SER A 869 -0.29 -4.46 23.28
CA SER A 869 0.88 -3.72 23.77
C SER A 869 0.85 -2.31 23.18
N LEU A 870 0.89 -1.31 24.06
CA LEU A 870 0.88 0.10 23.73
C LEU A 870 2.27 0.64 24.01
N GLU A 871 2.97 1.10 22.97
CA GLU A 871 4.31 1.66 23.07
C GLU A 871 4.30 3.15 22.79
N TRP A 872 4.66 3.96 23.79
CA TRP A 872 4.80 5.41 23.65
C TRP A 872 6.28 5.80 23.71
N ARG A 873 6.83 6.28 22.59
CA ARG A 873 8.15 6.91 22.57
C ARG A 873 7.99 8.38 22.93
N ILE A 874 8.41 8.77 24.12
CA ILE A 874 8.16 10.08 24.69
C ILE A 874 8.78 11.17 23.78
N PRO A 875 7.97 12.07 23.19
CA PRO A 875 8.48 13.11 22.30
C PRO A 875 9.41 14.10 23.02
N GLU A 876 10.36 14.67 22.28
CA GLU A 876 11.27 15.71 22.82
C GLU A 876 10.52 17.00 23.24
N ASP A 877 9.38 17.28 22.61
CA ASP A 877 8.52 18.44 22.89
C ASP A 877 7.45 18.18 23.96
N VAL A 878 7.47 17.01 24.62
CA VAL A 878 6.50 16.66 25.67
C VAL A 878 6.63 17.58 26.89
N SER A 879 5.49 17.86 27.53
CA SER A 879 5.47 18.55 28.82
C SER A 879 5.81 17.59 29.97
N PRO A 880 6.70 17.95 30.91
CA PRO A 880 6.88 17.19 32.14
C PRO A 880 5.58 17.08 32.94
N GLY A 881 5.38 15.97 33.66
CA GLY A 881 4.23 15.76 34.54
C GLY A 881 3.81 14.30 34.64
N VAL A 882 2.56 14.06 35.07
CA VAL A 882 2.03 12.72 35.32
C VAL A 882 1.18 12.26 34.13
N TYR A 883 1.47 11.05 33.64
CA TYR A 883 0.82 10.45 32.49
C TYR A 883 0.30 9.04 32.80
N ARG A 884 -0.64 8.56 31.99
CA ARG A 884 -1.02 7.14 31.94
C ARG A 884 -1.35 6.71 30.52
N ILE A 885 -1.28 5.40 30.28
CA ILE A 885 -1.68 4.78 29.01
C ILE A 885 -3.06 4.16 29.15
N LYS A 886 -3.90 4.33 28.13
CA LYS A 886 -5.27 3.84 28.08
C LYS A 886 -5.52 3.08 26.79
N HIS A 887 -6.23 1.96 26.91
CA HIS A 887 -6.58 1.08 25.81
C HIS A 887 -8.10 1.06 25.61
N PHE A 888 -8.53 0.97 24.34
CA PHE A 888 -9.91 0.68 23.95
C PHE A 888 -9.94 -0.52 23.00
N GLY A 889 -10.92 -1.41 23.17
CA GLY A 889 -11.08 -2.58 22.32
C GLY A 889 -12.53 -3.05 22.23
N ALA A 890 -12.78 -4.02 21.36
CA ALA A 890 -14.08 -4.64 21.18
C ALA A 890 -13.91 -6.17 21.15
N ALA A 891 -14.63 -6.88 22.03
CA ALA A 891 -14.54 -8.33 22.18
C ALA A 891 -15.80 -9.01 21.65
N LYS A 892 -15.63 -10.12 20.94
CA LYS A 892 -16.72 -10.94 20.42
C LYS A 892 -16.97 -12.14 21.32
N SER A 893 -18.18 -12.22 21.85
CA SER A 893 -18.67 -13.37 22.62
C SER A 893 -18.97 -14.58 21.72
N LEU A 894 -19.07 -15.78 22.33
CA LEU A 894 -19.44 -17.02 21.62
C LEU A 894 -20.80 -16.92 20.89
N LEU A 895 -21.73 -16.12 21.43
CA LEU A 895 -23.04 -15.84 20.84
C LEU A 895 -22.98 -14.82 19.68
N GLY A 896 -21.78 -14.34 19.32
CA GLY A 896 -21.56 -13.41 18.23
C GLY A 896 -21.70 -11.93 18.57
N SER A 897 -22.24 -11.58 19.75
CA SER A 897 -22.37 -10.18 20.19
C SER A 897 -21.00 -9.54 20.47
N ILE A 898 -20.82 -8.29 20.02
CA ILE A 898 -19.61 -7.49 20.22
C ILE A 898 -19.84 -6.52 21.39
N ARG A 899 -18.89 -6.46 22.33
CA ARG A 899 -18.91 -5.56 23.48
C ARG A 899 -17.61 -4.77 23.57
N HIS A 900 -17.71 -3.45 23.69
CA HIS A 900 -16.56 -2.58 23.85
C HIS A 900 -16.07 -2.58 25.30
N PHE A 901 -14.76 -2.46 25.49
CA PHE A 901 -14.11 -2.35 26.79
C PHE A 901 -13.00 -1.29 26.79
N THR A 902 -12.57 -0.90 27.98
CA THR A 902 -11.42 -0.01 28.18
C THR A 902 -10.59 -0.44 29.38
N GLY A 903 -9.28 -0.17 29.31
CA GLY A 903 -8.30 -0.42 30.36
C GLY A 903 -7.37 0.78 30.55
N SER A 904 -6.79 0.96 31.74
CA SER A 904 -5.82 2.04 32.00
C SER A 904 -4.64 1.51 32.80
N SER A 905 -3.43 1.96 32.49
CA SER A 905 -2.21 1.65 33.23
C SER A 905 -2.19 2.34 34.59
N SER A 906 -1.26 1.92 35.44
CA SER A 906 -0.83 2.80 36.53
C SER A 906 -0.20 4.09 35.96
N ALA A 907 -0.29 5.18 36.70
CA ALA A 907 0.32 6.45 36.29
C ALA A 907 1.85 6.44 36.48
N PHE A 908 2.53 7.26 35.71
CA PHE A 908 3.99 7.42 35.74
C PHE A 908 4.38 8.88 35.49
N VAL A 909 5.60 9.24 35.89
CA VAL A 909 6.13 10.60 35.75
C VAL A 909 6.99 10.70 34.49
N VAL A 910 6.83 11.80 33.75
CA VAL A 910 7.74 12.20 32.67
C VAL A 910 8.48 13.46 33.10
N VAL A 911 9.80 13.43 33.02
CA VAL A 911 10.69 14.56 33.33
C VAL A 911 11.43 15.03 32.07
N SER A 912 12.06 16.21 32.17
CA SER A 912 12.88 16.79 31.12
C SER A 912 14.01 15.90 30.66
#